data_AF-A0A3M2HGC7-F1
#
_entry.id   AF-A0A3M2HGC7-F1
#
_cell.length_a   1.000
_cell.length_b   1.000
_cell.length_c   1.000
_cell.angle_alpha   90.00
_cell.angle_beta   90.00
_cell.angle_gamma   90.00
#
_symmetry.space_group_name_H-M   'P 1'
#
loop_
_entity.id
_entity.type
_entity.pdbx_description
1 polymer ?
#
loop_
_entity_poly.entity_id
_entity_poly.type
_entity_poly.pdbx_seq_one_letter_code
_entity_poly.pdbx_strand_id
1 'polypeptide(L)'
;MVLRDRGDDPAGAVRWPPPVAHLRGIAGDLHRRISGAGGKNPSRRVSGLEVAFRGGRPDTAVADPPRGHRPDPPPRFRPDPLSMVTDCGARGDPGVILNWRWMMKAFPIPVVLVVLIGSLALPAQETLPPYHWANRYLEYLKVRGYLPELWVINRPYERQEIAQYLLETDWEDAALPAQEREMLRILLREFAPEVRMVEATAGKDGGRLLRRALDMLQAELLPETVSPRIKAGGFAEGQLSRSREAGVALGQGAVHPQLGLFWKNMLTVYHNSRIFNRADSTYIGGEFAGLRAYVEQGYAAFRRPWLRVKFGRDFMQIGPGRTGQLLISDNSRPFDMYSVRLGTRFLQFSFWGFMLNRRSVGNPDFTQFGTVANRYLNGHRVSLNLGNRVFLGVSEVVMYGGPNRGWELGFMNPIGIYYAHNVNVRSEPGGAEGNILLSFDWDLYLFPDWEIYGEFLVDDFQIEKKTVGDLEPNELGLIAGVNWARPLGLVGGLVNVEYVQVRNRTYNVALRDWEKYLHRNRVIGYALGNNFERWQGSVTYWLRPDASLRLVVDLVRQGEGSVAGPFNTDFMNATLEEGYDEPFPFGVVERTFQLGVEGFYRPHPLANITAGVGLIDIGNYRHREGADFSDVTLRASVWVQWSRLWSR
;
A
#
# COMPACT_ATOMS: atom_id res chain seq x y z
N MET A 1 -7.71 -24.98 30.30
CA MET A 1 -7.89 -26.41 30.53
C MET A 1 -6.89 -26.81 31.63
N VAL A 2 -7.40 -27.25 32.81
CA VAL A 2 -6.68 -27.91 33.95
C VAL A 2 -5.72 -26.97 34.73
N LEU A 3 -5.81 -26.70 36.04
CA LEU A 3 -6.59 -27.21 37.18
C LEU A 3 -6.70 -26.13 38.28
N ARG A 4 -7.82 -26.16 39.01
CA ARG A 4 -8.04 -25.53 40.34
C ARG A 4 -7.39 -26.40 41.42
N ASP A 5 -6.95 -25.78 42.51
CA ASP A 5 -7.14 -26.36 43.85
C ASP A 5 -7.48 -25.27 44.90
N ARG A 6 -8.30 -25.64 45.89
CA ARG A 6 -8.94 -24.77 46.91
C ARG A 6 -8.50 -25.15 48.33
N GLY A 7 -8.41 -24.13 49.21
CA GLY A 7 -8.71 -24.14 50.66
C GLY A 7 -7.61 -24.66 51.60
N ASP A 8 -7.44 -24.24 52.84
CA ASP A 8 -7.98 -23.17 53.71
C ASP A 8 -7.04 -23.06 54.94
N ASP A 9 -6.69 -21.83 55.36
CA ASP A 9 -6.47 -21.26 56.74
C ASP A 9 -5.59 -21.94 57.85
N PRO A 10 -5.22 -21.26 58.97
CA PRO A 10 -4.64 -19.91 59.17
C PRO A 10 -3.45 -19.85 60.19
N ALA A 11 -2.95 -18.62 60.44
CA ALA A 11 -2.20 -18.12 61.60
C ALA A 11 -0.65 -18.15 61.59
N GLY A 12 -0.05 -16.95 61.68
CA GLY A 12 1.37 -16.77 62.00
C GLY A 12 1.90 -15.38 61.65
N ALA A 13 1.68 -14.39 62.51
CA ALA A 13 2.25 -13.05 62.39
C ALA A 13 3.77 -13.05 62.70
N VAL A 14 4.61 -12.49 61.81
CA VAL A 14 5.96 -12.01 62.16
C VAL A 14 6.32 -10.77 61.32
N ARG A 15 6.66 -9.68 62.03
CA ARG A 15 7.22 -8.42 61.52
C ARG A 15 8.71 -8.58 61.16
N TRP A 16 9.17 -7.86 60.13
CA TRP A 16 10.61 -7.67 59.85
C TRP A 16 11.06 -6.22 60.14
N PRO A 17 12.27 -5.99 60.70
CA PRO A 17 12.79 -4.68 61.15
C PRO A 17 13.69 -3.96 60.10
N PRO A 18 14.17 -2.72 60.36
CA PRO A 18 14.59 -1.72 59.35
C PRO A 18 16.11 -1.71 59.04
N PRO A 19 16.60 -0.88 58.08
CA PRO A 19 17.97 -0.99 57.58
C PRO A 19 18.98 -0.21 58.42
N VAL A 20 20.20 -0.75 58.53
CA VAL A 20 21.36 -0.11 59.19
C VAL A 20 22.41 0.26 58.15
N ALA A 21 22.77 1.54 58.16
CA ALA A 21 23.95 2.12 57.52
C ALA A 21 25.14 2.10 58.48
N HIS A 22 26.38 2.08 57.95
CA HIS A 22 27.63 2.63 58.52
C HIS A 22 28.81 2.21 57.61
N LEU A 23 29.87 2.98 57.30
CA LEU A 23 30.59 4.03 58.05
C LEU A 23 31.41 4.96 57.12
N ARG A 24 31.70 6.15 57.64
CA ARG A 24 32.47 7.29 57.11
C ARG A 24 33.93 7.32 57.62
N GLY A 25 34.78 8.12 56.95
CA GLY A 25 35.87 8.94 57.53
C GLY A 25 37.24 8.72 56.85
N ILE A 26 38.15 9.68 56.59
CA ILE A 26 38.49 11.03 57.11
C ILE A 26 39.39 11.73 56.03
N ALA A 27 39.07 12.93 55.52
CA ALA A 27 39.60 14.30 55.76
C ALA A 27 41.01 14.70 55.21
N GLY A 28 41.09 15.92 54.61
CA GLY A 28 42.33 16.71 54.46
C GLY A 28 42.39 17.72 53.28
N ASP A 29 42.54 19.01 53.61
CA ASP A 29 43.07 20.16 52.83
C ASP A 29 42.21 20.88 51.76
N LEU A 30 42.29 22.21 51.56
CA LEU A 30 42.72 23.40 52.31
C LEU A 30 42.39 24.63 51.42
N HIS A 31 41.93 25.72 52.04
CA HIS A 31 42.09 27.15 51.64
C HIS A 31 41.61 27.71 50.28
N ARG A 32 40.46 28.41 50.33
CA ARG A 32 40.34 29.89 50.34
C ARG A 32 41.18 30.70 49.32
N ARG A 33 40.51 31.37 48.37
CA ARG A 33 40.70 32.76 47.84
C ARG A 33 39.73 32.94 46.64
N ILE A 34 38.89 33.97 46.44
CA ILE A 34 38.64 35.27 47.06
C ILE A 34 37.19 35.68 46.72
N SER A 35 36.47 36.12 47.75
CA SER A 35 35.26 36.96 47.83
C SER A 35 35.44 38.35 47.16
N GLY A 36 34.44 39.13 46.75
CA GLY A 36 33.00 39.14 47.00
C GLY A 36 32.43 40.54 46.67
N ALA A 37 31.14 40.73 47.01
CA ALA A 37 30.34 41.97 47.17
C ALA A 37 30.36 43.03 46.04
N GLY A 38 29.26 43.62 45.58
CA GLY A 38 27.87 43.66 46.02
C GLY A 38 27.19 44.93 45.45
N GLY A 39 25.86 44.91 45.30
CA GLY A 39 25.01 46.10 45.50
C GLY A 39 24.56 46.97 44.30
N LYS A 40 23.22 47.10 44.21
CA LYS A 40 22.37 48.27 43.80
C LYS A 40 21.94 48.46 42.31
N ASN A 41 20.61 48.46 42.13
CA ASN A 41 19.77 49.07 41.07
C ASN A 41 20.04 50.59 40.92
N PRO A 42 19.62 51.37 39.87
CA PRO A 42 18.40 51.24 39.03
C PRO A 42 18.46 51.74 37.53
N SER A 43 17.35 51.55 36.80
CA SER A 43 16.74 52.39 35.73
C SER A 43 17.56 53.14 34.65
N ARG A 44 17.21 52.93 33.36
CA ARG A 44 17.00 53.93 32.26
C ARG A 44 16.66 53.18 30.95
N ARG A 45 15.45 53.27 30.37
CA ARG A 45 14.92 54.29 29.43
C ARG A 45 15.88 54.70 28.30
N VAL A 46 15.52 54.31 27.06
CA VAL A 46 15.52 55.09 25.78
C VAL A 46 14.51 54.33 24.87
N SER A 47 13.22 54.68 24.63
CA SER A 47 12.57 55.82 23.92
C SER A 47 13.21 56.12 22.55
N GLY A 48 12.52 56.19 21.40
CA GLY A 48 11.13 56.42 21.06
C GLY A 48 10.89 56.09 19.57
N LEU A 49 9.66 55.84 19.12
CA LEU A 49 8.60 56.84 18.78
C LEU A 49 9.05 57.75 17.61
N GLU A 50 8.29 58.08 16.56
CA GLU A 50 6.84 58.15 16.31
C GLU A 50 6.60 58.43 14.79
N VAL A 51 5.61 57.80 14.14
CA VAL A 51 4.27 58.33 13.73
C VAL A 51 4.19 59.00 12.36
N ALA A 52 3.23 58.53 11.56
CA ALA A 52 2.16 59.36 11.00
C ALA A 52 1.00 58.50 10.46
N PHE A 53 -0.16 58.66 11.09
CA PHE A 53 -1.49 58.22 10.64
C PHE A 53 -2.15 59.28 9.74
N ARG A 54 -2.96 58.83 8.78
CA ARG A 54 -4.22 59.43 8.26
C ARG A 54 -4.79 58.37 7.29
N GLY A 55 -6.03 57.89 7.30
CA GLY A 55 -7.30 58.32 7.87
C GLY A 55 -8.37 58.07 6.80
N GLY A 56 -9.33 57.18 7.03
CA GLY A 56 -10.44 56.88 6.11
C GLY A 56 -11.41 55.86 6.71
N ARG A 57 -12.70 56.21 6.74
CA ARG A 57 -13.82 55.62 7.51
C ARG A 57 -14.49 54.39 6.83
N PRO A 58 -15.47 53.73 7.50
CA PRO A 58 -15.76 52.29 7.35
C PRO A 58 -16.94 51.98 6.43
N ASP A 59 -16.93 50.80 5.82
CA ASP A 59 -18.13 50.17 5.28
C ASP A 59 -18.43 48.87 6.03
N THR A 60 -19.60 48.88 6.65
CA THR A 60 -20.30 47.74 7.22
C THR A 60 -20.75 46.78 6.13
N ALA A 61 -20.25 45.55 6.15
CA ALA A 61 -20.90 44.41 5.50
C ALA A 61 -21.04 43.30 6.54
N VAL A 62 -22.30 42.98 6.85
CA VAL A 62 -22.75 41.88 7.69
C VAL A 62 -22.18 40.58 7.10
N ALA A 63 -21.34 39.89 7.85
CA ALA A 63 -20.87 38.56 7.49
C ALA A 63 -21.95 37.54 7.86
N ASP A 64 -22.52 36.88 6.85
CA ASP A 64 -23.28 35.65 7.05
C ASP A 64 -22.40 34.58 7.71
N PRO A 65 -22.93 33.77 8.65
CA PRO A 65 -22.18 32.66 9.22
C PRO A 65 -21.89 31.62 8.13
N PRO A 66 -20.73 30.93 8.18
CA PRO A 66 -20.39 29.93 7.18
C PRO A 66 -21.41 28.79 7.24
N ARG A 67 -22.17 28.62 6.15
CA ARG A 67 -22.98 27.41 5.93
C ARG A 67 -22.04 26.22 6.01
N GLY A 68 -22.31 25.34 6.96
CA GLY A 68 -21.56 24.09 7.15
C GLY A 68 -21.52 23.31 5.85
N HIS A 69 -20.34 23.28 5.22
CA HIS A 69 -20.03 22.31 4.19
C HIS A 69 -19.99 20.93 4.87
N ARG A 70 -21.04 20.13 4.68
CA ARG A 70 -20.93 18.68 4.85
C ARG A 70 -19.81 18.22 3.89
N PRO A 71 -18.78 17.51 4.38
CA PRO A 71 -17.76 16.98 3.49
C PRO A 71 -18.39 15.91 2.59
N ASP A 72 -18.21 16.06 1.28
CA ASP A 72 -18.55 15.02 0.31
C ASP A 72 -17.75 13.74 0.62
N PRO A 73 -18.34 12.53 0.45
CA PRO A 73 -17.62 11.29 0.71
C PRO A 73 -16.47 11.12 -0.29
N PRO A 74 -15.29 10.64 0.14
CA PRO A 74 -14.16 10.42 -0.75
C PRO A 74 -14.40 9.19 -1.66
N PRO A 75 -14.00 9.25 -2.94
CA PRO A 75 -14.17 8.13 -3.86
C PRO A 75 -13.13 7.03 -3.62
N ARG A 76 -13.58 5.81 -3.89
CA ARG A 76 -12.83 4.55 -3.82
C ARG A 76 -12.17 4.31 -5.17
N PHE A 77 -10.90 3.91 -5.23
CA PHE A 77 -10.40 3.06 -6.34
C PHE A 77 -9.01 2.46 -6.07
N ARG A 78 -8.95 1.12 -6.09
CA ARG A 78 -7.88 0.35 -6.75
C ARG A 78 -8.33 -0.01 -8.16
N PRO A 79 -7.43 -0.14 -9.14
CA PRO A 79 -7.77 -0.55 -10.48
C PRO A 79 -8.16 -2.04 -10.49
N ASP A 80 -9.42 -2.33 -10.19
CA ASP A 80 -10.12 -3.38 -10.93
C ASP A 80 -10.63 -2.71 -12.22
N PRO A 81 -10.41 -3.30 -13.40
CA PRO A 81 -10.76 -2.72 -14.70
C PRO A 81 -12.28 -2.59 -14.92
N LEU A 82 -13.13 -2.70 -13.88
CA LEU A 82 -14.59 -2.65 -14.00
C LEU A 82 -15.36 -1.69 -13.05
N SER A 83 -14.76 -1.09 -12.02
CA SER A 83 -15.51 -0.28 -11.02
C SER A 83 -15.42 1.28 -11.11
N MET A 84 -14.77 1.90 -12.11
CA MET A 84 -14.30 3.30 -12.04
C MET A 84 -15.33 4.36 -12.47
N VAL A 85 -16.56 4.29 -11.98
CA VAL A 85 -17.59 5.26 -12.30
C VAL A 85 -18.47 5.56 -11.10
N THR A 86 -18.14 6.61 -10.35
CA THR A 86 -19.12 7.34 -9.53
C THR A 86 -18.72 8.79 -9.22
N ASP A 87 -17.62 9.32 -9.79
CA ASP A 87 -17.19 10.69 -9.47
C ASP A 87 -17.17 11.60 -10.70
N CYS A 88 -18.37 12.09 -11.05
CA CYS A 88 -18.55 13.26 -11.88
C CYS A 88 -19.50 14.23 -11.16
N GLY A 89 -18.94 15.07 -10.29
CA GLY A 89 -19.59 16.30 -9.86
C GLY A 89 -19.78 17.24 -11.06
N ALA A 90 -20.89 17.08 -11.78
CA ALA A 90 -21.25 17.99 -12.87
C ALA A 90 -21.89 19.26 -12.30
N ARG A 91 -21.15 20.38 -12.31
CA ARG A 91 -21.76 21.67 -12.66
C ARG A 91 -21.76 21.75 -14.18
N GLY A 92 -22.96 21.91 -14.74
CA GLY A 92 -23.21 21.78 -16.15
C GLY A 92 -22.52 22.84 -17.01
N ASP A 93 -22.11 22.41 -18.20
CA ASP A 93 -21.99 23.27 -19.37
C ASP A 93 -22.45 22.45 -20.60
N PRO A 94 -23.38 22.93 -21.44
CA PRO A 94 -23.96 22.12 -22.49
C PRO A 94 -23.16 22.17 -23.79
N GLY A 95 -22.95 20.99 -24.37
CA GLY A 95 -22.83 20.78 -25.82
C GLY A 95 -21.46 20.99 -26.46
N VAL A 96 -20.74 19.91 -26.78
CA VAL A 96 -19.66 19.96 -27.78
C VAL A 96 -19.70 18.72 -28.68
N ILE A 97 -19.91 19.00 -29.97
CA ILE A 97 -19.92 18.06 -31.10
C ILE A 97 -18.54 17.41 -31.27
N LEU A 98 -18.54 16.10 -31.55
CA LEU A 98 -17.36 15.24 -31.76
C LEU A 98 -16.42 15.82 -32.83
N ASN A 99 -15.26 16.35 -32.42
CA ASN A 99 -14.27 16.93 -33.32
C ASN A 99 -12.93 16.20 -33.19
N TRP A 100 -12.34 15.78 -34.31
CA TRP A 100 -11.11 15.00 -34.44
C TRP A 100 -9.90 15.58 -33.68
N ARG A 101 -9.93 16.89 -33.39
CA ARG A 101 -8.94 17.60 -32.57
C ARG A 101 -8.82 17.09 -31.12
N TRP A 102 -9.82 16.38 -30.57
CA TRP A 102 -9.74 15.78 -29.24
C TRP A 102 -8.96 14.46 -29.20
N MET A 103 -9.00 13.66 -30.27
CA MET A 103 -8.19 12.44 -30.39
C MET A 103 -6.69 12.74 -30.30
N MET A 104 -6.27 13.86 -30.90
CA MET A 104 -4.89 14.37 -30.85
C MET A 104 -4.50 14.99 -29.49
N LYS A 105 -5.48 15.30 -28.62
CA LYS A 105 -5.25 15.74 -27.24
C LYS A 105 -5.27 14.58 -26.23
N ALA A 106 -5.97 13.49 -26.55
CA ALA A 106 -6.02 12.28 -25.74
C ALA A 106 -4.76 11.41 -25.88
N PHE A 107 -4.11 11.47 -27.04
CA PHE A 107 -2.81 10.84 -27.27
C PHE A 107 -1.78 11.94 -27.45
N PRO A 108 -0.92 12.24 -26.46
CA PRO A 108 0.14 13.18 -26.70
C PRO A 108 1.02 12.60 -27.82
N ILE A 109 1.40 13.46 -28.76
CA ILE A 109 2.29 13.22 -29.90
C ILE A 109 3.59 12.42 -29.57
N PRO A 110 4.11 12.33 -28.31
CA PRO A 110 5.21 11.42 -28.00
C PRO A 110 4.91 9.94 -28.21
N VAL A 111 3.65 9.49 -28.13
CA VAL A 111 3.31 8.06 -28.25
C VAL A 111 3.62 7.52 -29.65
N VAL A 112 3.42 8.32 -30.70
CA VAL A 112 3.74 7.93 -32.09
C VAL A 112 5.23 8.06 -32.40
N LEU A 113 5.93 8.99 -31.74
CA LEU A 113 7.38 9.19 -31.95
C LEU A 113 8.24 8.15 -31.22
N VAL A 114 7.78 7.60 -30.09
CA VAL A 114 8.50 6.54 -29.33
C VAL A 114 8.49 5.20 -30.07
N VAL A 115 7.51 4.96 -30.94
CA VAL A 115 7.41 3.72 -31.75
C VAL A 115 8.54 3.60 -32.79
N LEU A 116 9.23 4.69 -33.13
CA LEU A 116 10.26 4.71 -34.18
C LEU A 116 11.71 4.52 -33.70
N ILE A 117 11.97 4.41 -32.38
CA ILE A 117 13.33 4.18 -31.85
C ILE A 117 13.45 2.72 -31.36
N GLY A 118 13.46 1.79 -32.31
CA GLY A 118 13.67 0.37 -32.04
C GLY A 118 15.13 -0.04 -32.22
N SER A 119 15.90 -0.11 -31.12
CA SER A 119 17.02 -1.05 -30.99
C SER A 119 17.43 -1.16 -29.51
N LEU A 120 17.05 -2.28 -28.89
CA LEU A 120 17.39 -2.75 -27.53
C LEU A 120 16.90 -1.87 -26.36
N ALA A 121 15.60 -2.00 -26.08
CA ALA A 121 14.96 -1.50 -24.88
C ALA A 121 14.85 -2.56 -23.78
N LEU A 122 15.63 -2.37 -22.70
CA LEU A 122 15.69 -3.20 -21.49
C LEU A 122 15.16 -2.45 -20.25
N PRO A 123 14.06 -2.86 -19.59
CA PRO A 123 13.41 -2.09 -18.51
C PRO A 123 14.39 -1.56 -17.45
N ALA A 124 14.24 -0.29 -17.08
CA ALA A 124 15.13 0.36 -16.10
C ALA A 124 14.68 0.16 -14.64
N GLN A 125 13.44 -0.29 -14.45
CA GLN A 125 12.81 -0.57 -13.15
C GLN A 125 13.58 -1.64 -12.35
N GLU A 126 13.54 -1.58 -11.00
CA GLU A 126 14.17 -2.58 -10.13
C GLU A 126 13.15 -3.38 -9.30
N THR A 127 12.11 -2.73 -8.78
CA THR A 127 10.95 -3.37 -8.11
C THR A 127 9.70 -3.28 -8.98
N LEU A 128 8.95 -4.38 -9.08
CA LEU A 128 7.73 -4.43 -9.90
C LEU A 128 6.60 -3.66 -9.21
N PRO A 129 6.07 -2.61 -9.84
CA PRO A 129 4.94 -1.92 -9.30
C PRO A 129 3.70 -2.83 -9.37
N PRO A 130 2.69 -2.57 -8.53
CA PRO A 130 1.47 -3.38 -8.47
C PRO A 130 0.78 -3.54 -9.83
N TYR A 131 0.81 -2.50 -10.66
CA TYR A 131 0.16 -2.45 -11.97
C TYR A 131 0.98 -3.08 -13.11
N HIS A 132 2.18 -3.63 -12.84
CA HIS A 132 3.01 -4.21 -13.90
C HIS A 132 2.35 -5.46 -14.51
N TRP A 133 2.28 -5.52 -15.85
CA TRP A 133 1.59 -6.61 -16.57
C TRP A 133 2.11 -8.02 -16.23
N ALA A 134 3.39 -8.14 -15.85
CA ALA A 134 4.00 -9.41 -15.49
C ALA A 134 3.34 -10.08 -14.27
N ASN A 135 2.74 -9.31 -13.36
CA ASN A 135 2.05 -9.86 -12.19
C ASN A 135 0.95 -10.86 -12.59
N ARG A 136 0.24 -10.62 -13.71
CA ARG A 136 -0.78 -11.52 -14.26
C ARG A 136 -0.22 -12.91 -14.61
N TYR A 137 1.00 -12.95 -15.16
CA TYR A 137 1.67 -14.20 -15.51
C TYR A 137 2.23 -14.89 -14.28
N LEU A 138 2.85 -14.14 -13.37
CA LEU A 138 3.44 -14.66 -12.14
C LEU A 138 2.38 -15.35 -11.28
N GLU A 139 1.20 -14.75 -11.14
CA GLU A 139 0.07 -15.33 -10.42
C GLU A 139 -0.34 -16.68 -11.02
N TYR A 140 -0.65 -16.73 -12.31
CA TYR A 140 -1.03 -17.97 -12.99
C TYR A 140 0.04 -19.06 -12.84
N LEU A 141 1.30 -18.73 -13.15
CA LEU A 141 2.40 -19.69 -13.13
C LEU A 141 2.77 -20.17 -11.72
N LYS A 142 2.54 -19.33 -10.69
CA LYS A 142 2.69 -19.73 -9.30
C LYS A 142 1.64 -20.77 -8.90
N VAL A 143 0.37 -20.55 -9.20
CA VAL A 143 -0.72 -21.52 -8.92
C VAL A 143 -0.49 -22.83 -9.67
N ARG A 144 0.01 -22.75 -10.90
CA ARG A 144 0.41 -23.92 -11.69
C ARG A 144 1.59 -24.71 -11.09
N GLY A 145 2.29 -24.14 -10.11
CA GLY A 145 3.43 -24.77 -9.43
C GLY A 145 4.77 -24.58 -10.15
N TYR A 146 4.84 -23.69 -11.15
CA TYR A 146 6.09 -23.41 -11.87
C TYR A 146 7.00 -22.43 -11.15
N LEU A 147 6.46 -21.61 -10.25
CA LEU A 147 7.25 -20.66 -9.45
C LEU A 147 7.11 -20.98 -7.95
N PRO A 148 7.42 -22.21 -7.50
CA PRO A 148 7.07 -22.69 -6.16
C PRO A 148 7.70 -21.84 -5.06
N GLU A 149 8.83 -21.19 -5.31
CA GLU A 149 9.56 -20.39 -4.32
C GLU A 149 9.15 -18.92 -4.22
N LEU A 150 8.32 -18.42 -5.15
CA LEU A 150 7.93 -17.01 -5.19
C LEU A 150 7.06 -16.65 -3.96
N TRP A 151 7.46 -15.61 -3.22
CA TRP A 151 6.77 -15.13 -2.02
C TRP A 151 5.66 -14.13 -2.35
N VAL A 152 4.43 -14.59 -2.61
CA VAL A 152 3.30 -13.71 -2.99
C VAL A 152 2.87 -12.76 -1.86
N ILE A 153 3.11 -13.18 -0.61
CA ILE A 153 2.74 -12.45 0.61
C ILE A 153 3.56 -11.17 0.86
N ASN A 154 4.68 -10.96 0.15
CA ASN A 154 5.57 -9.81 0.34
C ASN A 154 5.85 -9.12 -1.01
N ARG A 155 5.16 -8.01 -1.27
CA ARG A 155 5.27 -7.24 -2.53
C ARG A 155 5.69 -5.78 -2.26
N PRO A 156 6.32 -5.07 -3.21
CA PRO A 156 6.58 -5.45 -4.60
C PRO A 156 7.68 -6.51 -4.73
N TYR A 157 7.61 -7.29 -5.82
CA TYR A 157 8.68 -8.21 -6.18
C TYR A 157 9.90 -7.45 -6.69
N GLU A 158 11.08 -7.97 -6.41
CA GLU A 158 12.30 -7.50 -7.05
C GLU A 158 12.49 -8.25 -8.38
N ARG A 159 12.85 -7.52 -9.44
CA ARG A 159 13.04 -8.12 -10.75
C ARG A 159 14.15 -9.18 -10.75
N GLN A 160 15.22 -8.94 -9.99
CA GLN A 160 16.33 -9.89 -9.87
C GLN A 160 15.89 -11.21 -9.21
N GLU A 161 15.01 -11.11 -8.21
CA GLU A 161 14.45 -12.28 -7.51
C GLU A 161 13.55 -13.10 -8.45
N ILE A 162 12.71 -12.45 -9.25
CA ILE A 162 11.91 -13.14 -10.29
C ILE A 162 12.82 -13.80 -11.32
N ALA A 163 13.86 -13.11 -11.80
CA ALA A 163 14.80 -13.69 -12.76
C ALA A 163 15.49 -14.95 -12.20
N GLN A 164 15.85 -14.96 -10.92
CA GLN A 164 16.41 -16.13 -10.25
C GLN A 164 15.40 -17.28 -10.22
N TYR A 165 14.15 -17.03 -9.81
CA TYR A 165 13.12 -18.07 -9.78
C TYR A 165 12.81 -18.65 -11.17
N LEU A 166 12.81 -17.80 -12.21
CA LEU A 166 12.64 -18.26 -13.60
C LEU A 166 13.78 -19.17 -14.05
N LEU A 167 15.01 -18.92 -13.59
CA LEU A 167 16.19 -19.75 -13.92
C LEU A 167 16.29 -21.03 -13.10
N GLU A 168 15.52 -21.14 -12.01
CA GLU A 168 15.38 -22.35 -11.21
C GLU A 168 14.20 -23.22 -11.67
N THR A 169 13.36 -22.69 -12.55
CA THR A 169 12.26 -23.40 -13.20
C THR A 169 12.78 -24.04 -14.49
N ASP A 170 12.57 -25.35 -14.69
CA ASP A 170 12.90 -25.99 -15.98
C ASP A 170 11.87 -25.63 -17.05
N TRP A 171 12.00 -24.41 -17.60
CA TRP A 171 11.11 -23.85 -18.61
C TRP A 171 11.23 -24.52 -19.99
N GLU A 172 12.09 -25.53 -20.14
CA GLU A 172 12.20 -26.33 -21.37
C GLU A 172 11.65 -27.73 -21.25
N ASP A 173 11.19 -28.14 -20.06
CA ASP A 173 10.62 -29.45 -19.87
C ASP A 173 9.55 -29.73 -20.95
N ALA A 174 9.78 -30.81 -21.69
CA ALA A 174 8.94 -31.22 -22.81
C ALA A 174 7.52 -31.55 -22.34
N ALA A 175 7.34 -31.90 -21.06
CA ALA A 175 6.05 -32.14 -20.43
C ALA A 175 5.25 -30.85 -20.20
N LEU A 176 5.89 -29.66 -20.23
CA LEU A 176 5.17 -28.39 -20.12
C LEU A 176 4.26 -28.18 -21.33
N PRO A 177 2.98 -27.83 -21.12
CA PRO A 177 2.12 -27.38 -22.19
C PRO A 177 2.77 -26.21 -22.95
N ALA A 178 2.68 -26.24 -24.29
CA ALA A 178 3.36 -25.27 -25.16
C ALA A 178 3.00 -23.81 -24.81
N GLN A 179 1.76 -23.58 -24.39
CA GLN A 179 1.28 -22.28 -23.97
C GLN A 179 2.01 -21.75 -22.72
N GLU A 180 2.12 -22.57 -21.68
CA GLU A 180 2.75 -22.20 -20.41
C GLU A 180 4.27 -22.05 -20.57
N ARG A 181 4.85 -22.88 -21.43
CA ARG A 181 6.24 -22.73 -21.87
C ARG A 181 6.50 -21.36 -22.48
N GLU A 182 5.64 -20.91 -23.40
CA GLU A 182 5.81 -19.58 -24.01
C GLU A 182 5.53 -18.45 -23.02
N MET A 183 4.61 -18.63 -22.06
CA MET A 183 4.41 -17.66 -20.97
C MET A 183 5.68 -17.47 -20.13
N LEU A 184 6.38 -18.55 -19.79
CA LEU A 184 7.69 -18.48 -19.11
C LEU A 184 8.74 -17.76 -19.98
N ARG A 185 8.78 -18.04 -21.28
CA ARG A 185 9.70 -17.34 -22.21
C ARG A 185 9.39 -15.86 -22.33
N ILE A 186 8.11 -15.48 -22.33
CA ILE A 186 7.67 -14.09 -22.30
C ILE A 186 8.21 -13.38 -21.05
N LEU A 187 8.17 -14.03 -19.88
CA LEU A 187 8.76 -13.49 -18.66
C LEU A 187 10.30 -13.44 -18.74
N LEU A 188 10.96 -14.48 -19.23
CA LEU A 188 12.41 -14.49 -19.43
C LEU A 188 12.88 -13.34 -20.33
N ARG A 189 12.12 -13.01 -21.38
CA ARG A 189 12.39 -11.82 -22.24
C ARG A 189 12.24 -10.51 -21.48
N GLU A 190 11.21 -10.38 -20.64
CA GLU A 190 10.99 -9.20 -19.81
C GLU A 190 12.12 -9.01 -18.78
N PHE A 191 12.56 -10.09 -18.14
CA PHE A 191 13.63 -10.09 -17.14
C PHE A 191 15.01 -10.40 -17.71
N ALA A 192 15.18 -10.34 -19.03
CA ALA A 192 16.45 -10.50 -19.71
C ALA A 192 17.59 -9.63 -19.13
N PRO A 193 17.36 -8.36 -18.73
CA PRO A 193 18.43 -7.57 -18.12
C PRO A 193 18.93 -8.19 -16.82
N GLU A 194 18.04 -8.80 -16.04
CA GLU A 194 18.36 -9.45 -14.78
C GLU A 194 18.99 -10.83 -14.98
N VAL A 195 18.46 -11.63 -15.92
CA VAL A 195 19.02 -12.95 -16.30
C VAL A 195 20.48 -12.85 -16.69
N ARG A 196 20.88 -11.84 -17.49
CA ARG A 196 22.27 -11.63 -17.92
C ARG A 196 23.23 -11.28 -16.78
N MET A 197 22.70 -11.00 -15.59
CA MET A 197 23.46 -10.60 -14.39
C MET A 197 23.45 -11.66 -13.31
N VAL A 198 22.67 -12.73 -13.47
CA VAL A 198 22.63 -13.81 -12.49
C VAL A 198 23.98 -14.53 -12.54
N GLU A 199 24.75 -14.42 -11.45
CA GLU A 199 25.89 -15.30 -11.22
C GLU A 199 25.42 -16.73 -11.37
N ALA A 200 26.19 -17.57 -12.08
CA ALA A 200 25.82 -18.95 -12.38
C ALA A 200 25.20 -19.60 -11.13
N THR A 201 23.90 -19.90 -11.21
CA THR A 201 23.12 -20.44 -10.09
C THR A 201 23.81 -21.70 -9.59
N ALA A 202 23.98 -21.81 -8.27
CA ALA A 202 24.72 -22.90 -7.63
C ALA A 202 24.07 -24.25 -8.00
N GLY A 203 24.69 -25.00 -8.91
CA GLY A 203 24.20 -26.31 -9.36
C GLY A 203 24.43 -26.56 -10.86
N LYS A 204 24.53 -27.83 -11.26
CA LYS A 204 24.73 -28.22 -12.68
C LYS A 204 23.54 -27.80 -13.57
N ASP A 205 22.32 -27.87 -13.04
CA ASP A 205 21.10 -27.53 -13.79
C ASP A 205 20.90 -26.03 -13.96
N GLY A 206 21.21 -25.23 -12.93
CA GLY A 206 21.10 -23.77 -12.99
C GLY A 206 22.00 -23.15 -14.05
N GLY A 207 23.27 -23.60 -14.12
CA GLY A 207 24.19 -23.18 -15.19
C GLY A 207 23.74 -23.60 -16.59
N ARG A 208 23.07 -24.75 -16.73
CA ARG A 208 22.47 -25.19 -18.01
C ARG A 208 21.31 -24.28 -18.41
N LEU A 209 20.35 -24.05 -17.51
CA LEU A 209 19.17 -23.23 -17.77
C LEU A 209 19.55 -21.77 -18.07
N LEU A 210 20.56 -21.22 -17.38
CA LEU A 210 21.11 -19.90 -17.68
C LEU A 210 21.68 -19.81 -19.11
N ARG A 211 22.51 -20.77 -19.53
CA ARG A 211 23.05 -20.79 -20.90
C ARG A 211 21.95 -20.85 -21.94
N ARG A 212 20.96 -21.73 -21.75
CA ARG A 212 19.83 -21.84 -22.67
C ARG A 212 18.98 -20.57 -22.71
N ALA A 213 18.78 -19.91 -21.56
CA ALA A 213 18.06 -18.65 -21.51
C ALA A 213 18.81 -17.56 -22.28
N LEU A 214 20.14 -17.51 -22.16
CA LEU A 214 21.00 -16.58 -22.89
C LEU A 214 20.98 -16.84 -24.41
N ASP A 215 21.07 -18.11 -24.83
CA ASP A 215 20.96 -18.50 -26.24
C ASP A 215 19.59 -18.10 -26.82
N MET A 216 18.50 -18.37 -26.08
CA MET A 216 17.15 -17.97 -26.46
C MET A 216 17.01 -16.44 -26.59
N LEU A 217 17.65 -15.70 -25.69
CA LEU A 217 17.66 -14.23 -25.68
C LEU A 217 18.65 -13.64 -26.70
N GLN A 218 19.45 -14.46 -27.37
CA GLN A 218 20.57 -14.04 -28.21
C GLN A 218 21.48 -13.03 -27.49
N ALA A 219 21.77 -13.32 -26.21
CA ALA A 219 22.45 -12.40 -25.32
C ALA A 219 23.61 -13.09 -24.60
N GLU A 220 24.64 -12.32 -24.27
CA GLU A 220 25.76 -12.80 -23.47
C GLU A 220 25.63 -12.35 -22.00
N LEU A 221 26.28 -13.11 -21.10
CA LEU A 221 26.48 -12.71 -19.71
C LEU A 221 27.19 -11.36 -19.65
N LEU A 222 26.70 -10.47 -18.79
CA LEU A 222 27.38 -9.23 -18.51
C LEU A 222 28.45 -9.47 -17.44
N PRO A 223 29.75 -9.22 -17.74
CA PRO A 223 30.81 -9.40 -16.75
C PRO A 223 30.56 -8.53 -15.51
N GLU A 224 30.91 -9.03 -14.32
CA GLU A 224 30.81 -8.25 -13.07
C GLU A 224 31.63 -6.95 -13.09
N THR A 225 32.69 -6.90 -13.91
CA THR A 225 33.56 -5.73 -14.08
C THR A 225 32.83 -4.54 -14.71
N VAL A 226 31.67 -4.77 -15.32
CA VAL A 226 30.83 -3.72 -15.90
C VAL A 226 30.03 -3.03 -14.78
N SER A 227 30.69 -2.15 -14.04
CA SER A 227 30.10 -1.31 -12.98
C SER A 227 30.83 0.04 -12.88
N PRO A 228 30.12 1.17 -12.72
CA PRO A 228 28.66 1.30 -12.64
C PRO A 228 27.94 1.11 -13.97
N ARG A 229 26.64 0.82 -13.88
CA ARG A 229 25.74 0.71 -15.04
C ARG A 229 24.62 1.72 -14.94
N ILE A 230 24.21 2.25 -16.09
CA ILE A 230 23.11 3.19 -16.20
C ILE A 230 22.02 2.56 -17.07
N LYS A 231 20.82 2.42 -16.51
CA LYS A 231 19.60 2.10 -17.26
C LYS A 231 18.75 3.36 -17.33
N ALA A 232 18.40 3.79 -18.53
CA ALA A 232 17.45 4.88 -18.73
C ALA A 232 16.29 4.35 -19.58
N GLY A 233 15.08 4.82 -19.31
CA GLY A 233 13.90 4.39 -20.05
C GLY A 233 12.63 5.02 -19.55
N GLY A 234 11.52 4.35 -19.81
CA GLY A 234 10.23 4.71 -19.27
C GLY A 234 9.12 3.90 -19.90
N PHE A 235 7.91 4.19 -19.47
CA PHE A 235 6.72 3.71 -20.15
C PHE A 235 5.67 4.83 -20.23
N ALA A 236 4.76 4.70 -21.17
CA ALA A 236 3.61 5.56 -21.31
C ALA A 236 2.35 4.71 -21.22
N GLU A 237 1.35 5.23 -20.51
CA GLU A 237 0.03 4.64 -20.42
C GLU A 237 -1.02 5.65 -20.89
N GLY A 238 -1.98 5.18 -21.67
CA GLY A 238 -3.16 5.94 -22.06
C GLY A 238 -4.39 5.14 -21.71
N GLN A 239 -5.34 5.74 -21.01
CA GLN A 239 -6.61 5.14 -20.62
C GLN A 239 -7.75 6.01 -21.14
N LEU A 240 -8.69 5.39 -21.85
CA LEU A 240 -9.99 5.97 -22.12
C LEU A 240 -11.02 5.29 -21.23
N SER A 241 -11.85 6.07 -20.56
CA SER A 241 -13.00 5.56 -19.83
C SER A 241 -14.27 6.30 -20.21
N ARG A 242 -15.40 5.60 -20.28
CA ARG A 242 -16.70 6.23 -20.45
C ARG A 242 -17.70 5.56 -19.54
N SER A 243 -18.59 6.37 -19.00
CA SER A 243 -19.79 5.95 -18.32
C SER A 243 -20.98 6.78 -18.76
N ARG A 244 -22.20 6.30 -18.47
CA ARG A 244 -23.43 7.05 -18.69
C ARG A 244 -23.54 8.23 -17.72
N GLU A 245 -23.19 8.05 -16.44
CA GLU A 245 -23.25 9.13 -15.45
C GLU A 245 -22.30 10.29 -15.78
N ALA A 246 -21.09 9.99 -16.25
CA ALA A 246 -20.11 11.01 -16.64
C ALA A 246 -20.55 11.79 -17.89
N GLY A 247 -21.41 11.22 -18.74
CA GLY A 247 -21.91 11.83 -19.98
C GLY A 247 -20.86 12.05 -21.09
N VAL A 248 -19.56 12.06 -20.74
CA VAL A 248 -18.43 12.29 -21.65
C VAL A 248 -17.33 11.25 -21.45
N ALA A 249 -16.61 10.94 -22.52
CA ALA A 249 -15.44 10.06 -22.44
C ALA A 249 -14.27 10.80 -21.77
N LEU A 250 -13.68 10.18 -20.75
CA LEU A 250 -12.57 10.71 -19.98
C LEU A 250 -11.28 10.05 -20.44
N GLY A 251 -10.38 10.85 -21.04
CA GLY A 251 -9.04 10.42 -21.41
C GLY A 251 -8.03 10.77 -20.31
N GLN A 252 -7.26 9.79 -19.88
CA GLN A 252 -6.12 9.95 -18.98
C GLN A 252 -4.86 9.44 -19.69
N GLY A 253 -3.80 10.23 -19.67
CA GLY A 253 -2.49 9.85 -20.18
C GLY A 253 -1.45 10.08 -19.10
N ALA A 254 -0.53 9.13 -18.94
CA ALA A 254 0.63 9.26 -18.07
C ALA A 254 1.91 8.78 -18.74
N VAL A 255 3.03 9.39 -18.35
CA VAL A 255 4.37 9.00 -18.78
C VAL A 255 5.23 8.83 -17.54
N HIS A 256 6.04 7.78 -17.55
CA HIS A 256 6.82 7.31 -16.43
C HIS A 256 8.31 7.25 -16.81
N PRO A 257 9.03 8.38 -16.92
CA PRO A 257 10.48 8.35 -17.11
C PRO A 257 11.19 7.61 -15.98
N GLN A 258 12.23 6.85 -16.32
CA GLN A 258 12.98 5.97 -15.42
C GLN A 258 14.47 6.15 -15.61
N LEU A 259 15.19 6.18 -14.49
CA LEU A 259 16.65 6.17 -14.44
C LEU A 259 17.11 5.28 -13.28
N GLY A 260 18.01 4.36 -13.57
CA GLY A 260 18.62 3.47 -12.59
C GLY A 260 20.13 3.48 -12.72
N LEU A 261 20.83 3.62 -11.60
CA LEU A 261 22.27 3.47 -11.46
C LEU A 261 22.54 2.23 -10.63
N PHE A 262 23.35 1.31 -11.15
CA PHE A 262 23.60 0.01 -10.53
C PHE A 262 25.10 -0.20 -10.37
N TRP A 263 25.52 -0.42 -9.13
CA TRP A 263 26.87 -0.86 -8.78
C TRP A 263 26.82 -2.35 -8.46
N LYS A 264 27.37 -3.16 -9.37
CA LYS A 264 27.23 -4.61 -9.38
C LYS A 264 25.74 -4.99 -9.26
N ASN A 265 25.44 -6.07 -8.53
CA ASN A 265 24.08 -6.45 -8.12
C ASN A 265 23.81 -6.10 -6.65
N MET A 266 24.58 -5.16 -6.08
CA MET A 266 24.61 -4.89 -4.64
C MET A 266 24.01 -3.53 -4.29
N LEU A 267 24.30 -2.49 -5.06
CA LEU A 267 23.80 -1.13 -4.79
C LEU A 267 23.03 -0.62 -5.99
N THR A 268 21.80 -0.16 -5.74
CA THR A 268 20.91 0.45 -6.72
C THR A 268 20.56 1.86 -6.28
N VAL A 269 20.60 2.81 -7.19
CA VAL A 269 19.91 4.10 -7.05
C VAL A 269 18.90 4.18 -8.18
N TYR A 270 17.63 4.29 -7.86
CA TYR A 270 16.54 4.27 -8.83
C TYR A 270 15.65 5.49 -8.69
N HIS A 271 15.20 6.00 -9.83
CA HIS A 271 14.28 7.12 -9.92
C HIS A 271 13.25 6.87 -11.02
N ASN A 272 11.98 7.10 -10.69
CA ASN A 272 10.85 7.10 -11.58
C ASN A 272 9.88 8.21 -11.16
N SER A 273 9.48 9.05 -12.11
CA SER A 273 8.42 10.03 -11.91
C SER A 273 7.21 9.63 -12.72
N ARG A 274 6.01 9.89 -12.21
CA ARG A 274 4.78 9.81 -12.99
C ARG A 274 4.33 11.22 -13.35
N ILE A 275 4.14 11.49 -14.64
CA ILE A 275 3.65 12.76 -15.19
C ILE A 275 2.34 12.47 -15.91
N PHE A 276 1.27 13.18 -15.58
CA PHE A 276 -0.06 12.83 -16.05
C PHE A 276 -0.99 14.04 -16.20
N ASN A 277 -1.98 13.93 -17.07
CA ASN A 277 -2.88 15.03 -17.43
C ASN A 277 -4.12 15.15 -16.51
N ARG A 278 -4.50 14.07 -15.81
CA ARG A 278 -5.74 14.04 -15.00
C ARG A 278 -5.51 13.33 -13.66
N ALA A 279 -5.79 14.04 -12.57
CA ALA A 279 -5.79 13.46 -11.22
C ALA A 279 -7.14 12.88 -10.83
N ASP A 280 -7.09 11.86 -9.98
CA ASP A 280 -8.20 11.51 -9.11
C ASP A 280 -8.37 12.55 -7.98
N SER A 281 -9.55 12.59 -7.36
CA SER A 281 -9.89 13.56 -6.31
C SER A 281 -9.12 13.38 -5.00
N THR A 282 -8.38 12.29 -4.82
CA THR A 282 -7.48 12.11 -3.66
C THR A 282 -6.10 12.72 -3.89
N TYR A 283 -5.80 13.23 -5.08
CA TYR A 283 -4.51 13.85 -5.39
C TYR A 283 -4.35 15.20 -4.68
N ILE A 284 -3.30 15.32 -3.87
CA ILE A 284 -3.00 16.50 -3.06
C ILE A 284 -1.82 17.34 -3.60
N GLY A 285 -1.31 17.03 -4.78
CA GLY A 285 -0.18 17.75 -5.38
C GLY A 285 -0.62 18.95 -6.23
N GLY A 286 0.34 19.80 -6.58
CA GLY A 286 0.11 20.92 -7.48
C GLY A 286 -0.14 20.49 -8.93
N GLU A 287 -0.76 21.40 -9.68
CA GLU A 287 -0.88 21.34 -11.14
C GLU A 287 0.02 22.42 -11.76
N PHE A 288 0.70 22.10 -12.85
CA PHE A 288 1.49 23.03 -13.63
C PHE A 288 1.23 22.81 -15.13
N ALA A 289 0.78 23.85 -15.83
CA ALA A 289 0.48 23.82 -17.26
C ALA A 289 -0.45 22.66 -17.70
N GLY A 290 -1.49 22.36 -16.90
CA GLY A 290 -2.43 21.26 -17.19
C GLY A 290 -1.89 19.86 -16.85
N LEU A 291 -0.67 19.75 -16.33
CA LEU A 291 -0.04 18.49 -15.95
C LEU A 291 0.19 18.43 -14.45
N ARG A 292 0.26 17.20 -13.95
CA ARG A 292 0.60 16.87 -12.57
C ARG A 292 1.76 15.89 -12.60
N ALA A 293 2.59 15.94 -11.56
CA ALA A 293 3.70 15.04 -11.46
C ALA A 293 4.04 14.71 -10.00
N TYR A 294 4.51 13.49 -9.76
CA TYR A 294 5.16 13.12 -8.51
C TYR A 294 6.24 12.06 -8.77
N VAL A 295 7.24 12.00 -7.87
CA VAL A 295 8.18 10.87 -7.84
C VAL A 295 7.40 9.65 -7.36
N GLU A 296 7.26 8.66 -8.23
CA GLU A 296 6.53 7.42 -7.95
C GLU A 296 7.44 6.40 -7.28
N GLN A 297 8.66 6.20 -7.79
CA GLN A 297 9.69 5.43 -7.09
C GLN A 297 10.99 6.25 -7.08
N GLY A 298 11.70 6.27 -5.97
CA GLY A 298 12.90 7.09 -5.81
C GLY A 298 13.70 6.67 -4.60
N TYR A 299 14.68 5.78 -4.76
CA TYR A 299 15.36 5.16 -3.62
C TYR A 299 16.81 4.80 -3.90
N ALA A 300 17.56 4.64 -2.81
CA ALA A 300 18.78 3.86 -2.78
C ALA A 300 18.50 2.51 -2.11
N ALA A 301 19.01 1.42 -2.68
CA ALA A 301 18.84 0.08 -2.14
C ALA A 301 20.17 -0.67 -2.12
N PHE A 302 20.42 -1.40 -1.04
CA PHE A 302 21.55 -2.31 -0.86
C PHE A 302 21.04 -3.74 -0.73
N ARG A 303 21.65 -4.68 -1.47
CA ARG A 303 21.23 -6.09 -1.53
C ARG A 303 22.41 -7.04 -1.34
N ARG A 304 22.17 -8.07 -0.54
CA ARG A 304 22.89 -9.34 -0.44
C ARG A 304 21.86 -10.47 -0.40
N PRO A 305 22.25 -11.75 -0.60
CA PRO A 305 21.30 -12.87 -0.60
C PRO A 305 20.42 -12.95 0.66
N TRP A 306 20.95 -12.52 1.82
CA TRP A 306 20.28 -12.58 3.12
C TRP A 306 19.85 -11.22 3.69
N LEU A 307 20.19 -10.11 3.01
CA LEU A 307 19.93 -8.75 3.50
C LEU A 307 19.50 -7.85 2.35
N ARG A 308 18.41 -7.12 2.56
CA ARG A 308 17.99 -6.02 1.70
C ARG A 308 17.76 -4.80 2.58
N VAL A 309 18.29 -3.66 2.16
CA VAL A 309 18.08 -2.36 2.81
C VAL A 309 17.61 -1.39 1.73
N LYS A 310 16.58 -0.61 2.00
CA LYS A 310 16.04 0.40 1.09
C LYS A 310 15.74 1.68 1.86
N PHE A 311 16.09 2.80 1.26
CA PHE A 311 15.76 4.14 1.77
C PHE A 311 15.30 5.03 0.62
N GLY A 312 14.13 5.64 0.76
CA GLY A 312 13.52 6.49 -0.26
C GLY A 312 12.04 6.18 -0.45
N ARG A 313 11.53 6.27 -1.67
CA ARG A 313 10.11 6.08 -1.98
C ARG A 313 9.86 4.86 -2.83
N ASP A 314 8.99 3.96 -2.39
CA ASP A 314 8.55 2.80 -3.17
C ASP A 314 7.15 2.34 -2.74
N PHE A 315 6.58 1.40 -3.48
CA PHE A 315 5.37 0.68 -3.10
C PHE A 315 5.65 -0.34 -2.00
N MET A 316 4.61 -0.71 -1.26
CA MET A 316 4.61 -1.87 -0.38
C MET A 316 3.22 -2.50 -0.36
N GLN A 317 3.18 -3.82 -0.29
CA GLN A 317 1.97 -4.64 -0.23
C GLN A 317 2.27 -5.84 0.67
N ILE A 318 1.47 -6.04 1.70
CA ILE A 318 1.62 -7.14 2.65
C ILE A 318 0.36 -7.98 2.63
N GLY A 319 0.49 -9.27 2.29
CA GLY A 319 -0.62 -10.22 2.23
C GLY A 319 -0.89 -10.75 0.82
N PRO A 320 -1.57 -11.91 0.71
CA PRO A 320 -1.80 -12.61 -0.56
C PRO A 320 -3.07 -12.18 -1.30
N GLY A 321 -3.95 -11.36 -0.72
CA GLY A 321 -5.23 -11.01 -1.34
C GLY A 321 -5.08 -10.50 -2.78
N ARG A 322 -6.04 -10.84 -3.65
CA ARG A 322 -6.03 -10.54 -5.08
C ARG A 322 -6.77 -9.25 -5.41
N THR A 323 -7.82 -8.96 -4.65
CA THR A 323 -8.59 -7.72 -4.84
C THR A 323 -8.08 -6.57 -3.94
N GLY A 324 -7.22 -6.89 -2.98
CA GLY A 324 -6.65 -5.95 -2.03
C GLY A 324 -5.84 -6.67 -0.94
N GLN A 325 -5.35 -5.90 0.02
CA GLN A 325 -4.75 -6.41 1.26
C GLN A 325 -5.31 -5.59 2.42
N LEU A 326 -5.43 -6.19 3.60
CA LEU A 326 -5.97 -5.53 4.77
C LEU A 326 -4.91 -4.64 5.42
N LEU A 327 -3.70 -5.15 5.69
CA LEU A 327 -2.68 -4.39 6.40
C LEU A 327 -2.12 -3.26 5.53
N ILE A 328 -1.41 -3.58 4.45
CA ILE A 328 -0.83 -2.58 3.54
C ILE A 328 -1.06 -3.00 2.12
N SER A 329 -1.65 -2.09 1.34
CA SER A 329 -2.29 -2.39 0.07
C SER A 329 -1.79 -1.44 -1.04
N ASP A 330 -1.85 -1.86 -2.31
CA ASP A 330 -1.56 -1.01 -3.48
C ASP A 330 -2.56 0.12 -3.75
N ASN A 331 -3.56 0.30 -2.89
CA ASN A 331 -4.49 1.42 -2.99
C ASN A 331 -3.76 2.76 -2.76
N SER A 332 -2.84 2.78 -1.79
CA SER A 332 -2.11 3.98 -1.40
C SER A 332 -1.04 4.34 -2.44
N ARG A 333 -0.74 5.63 -2.54
CA ARG A 333 0.44 6.12 -3.27
C ARG A 333 1.73 5.62 -2.59
N PRO A 334 2.86 5.52 -3.33
CA PRO A 334 4.16 5.09 -2.79
C PRO A 334 4.55 5.82 -1.51
N PHE A 335 5.17 5.09 -0.59
CA PHE A 335 5.53 5.58 0.73
C PHE A 335 6.97 6.08 0.76
N ASP A 336 7.20 7.22 1.42
CA ASP A 336 8.54 7.62 1.84
C ASP A 336 8.94 6.75 3.03
N MET A 337 9.93 5.87 2.84
CA MET A 337 10.23 4.77 3.73
C MET A 337 11.72 4.57 3.99
N TYR A 338 11.99 3.93 5.11
CA TYR A 338 13.12 3.03 5.25
C TYR A 338 12.58 1.59 5.35
N SER A 339 13.33 0.61 4.84
CA SER A 339 12.94 -0.79 4.88
C SER A 339 14.18 -1.69 4.94
N VAL A 340 14.10 -2.72 5.78
CA VAL A 340 15.11 -3.76 5.95
C VAL A 340 14.41 -5.12 5.86
N ARG A 341 14.97 -6.02 5.06
CA ARG A 341 14.57 -7.44 5.00
C ARG A 341 15.79 -8.29 5.26
N LEU A 342 15.67 -9.19 6.21
CA LEU A 342 16.70 -10.12 6.66
C LEU A 342 16.18 -11.55 6.53
N GLY A 343 17.04 -12.50 6.19
CA GLY A 343 16.72 -13.92 6.32
C GLY A 343 17.03 -14.74 5.08
N THR A 344 16.34 -15.86 4.94
CA THR A 344 16.57 -16.91 3.93
C THR A 344 15.31 -17.17 3.12
N ARG A 345 15.36 -18.19 2.26
CA ARG A 345 14.17 -18.71 1.56
C ARG A 345 13.16 -19.41 2.47
N PHE A 346 13.55 -19.76 3.69
CA PHE A 346 12.70 -20.44 4.68
C PHE A 346 12.07 -19.45 5.68
N LEU A 347 12.85 -18.49 6.17
CA LEU A 347 12.44 -17.53 7.20
C LEU A 347 12.90 -16.13 6.81
N GLN A 348 11.97 -15.18 6.79
CA GLN A 348 12.26 -13.77 6.55
C GLN A 348 11.77 -12.93 7.72
N PHE A 349 12.61 -12.02 8.17
CA PHE A 349 12.25 -10.94 9.07
C PHE A 349 12.31 -9.62 8.31
N SER A 350 11.24 -8.83 8.34
CA SER A 350 11.18 -7.52 7.69
C SER A 350 10.82 -6.45 8.69
N PHE A 351 11.41 -5.27 8.54
CA PHE A 351 11.16 -4.09 9.35
C PHE A 351 11.15 -2.85 8.46
N TRP A 352 10.19 -1.96 8.68
CA TRP A 352 10.04 -0.75 7.88
C TRP A 352 9.41 0.37 8.69
N GLY A 353 9.59 1.60 8.22
CA GLY A 353 8.87 2.76 8.71
C GLY A 353 8.58 3.74 7.59
N PHE A 354 7.39 4.34 7.64
CA PHE A 354 6.89 5.30 6.67
C PHE A 354 6.74 6.67 7.31
N MET A 355 7.21 7.70 6.60
CA MET A 355 6.76 9.07 6.84
C MET A 355 5.53 9.34 5.98
N LEU A 356 4.39 9.60 6.62
CA LEU A 356 3.14 9.86 5.92
C LEU A 356 2.93 11.35 5.68
N ASN A 357 1.98 11.69 4.81
CA ASN A 357 1.59 13.08 4.62
C ASN A 357 1.03 13.66 5.93
N ARG A 358 1.41 14.90 6.23
CA ARG A 358 0.84 15.68 7.32
C ARG A 358 -0.66 15.85 7.15
N ARG A 359 -1.37 15.99 8.27
CA ARG A 359 -2.82 16.25 8.31
C ARG A 359 -3.12 17.46 9.19
N SER A 360 -4.19 18.17 8.86
CA SER A 360 -4.74 19.19 9.73
C SER A 360 -5.24 18.54 11.03
N VAL A 361 -5.07 19.23 12.14
CA VAL A 361 -5.61 18.85 13.43
C VAL A 361 -6.99 19.47 13.55
N GLY A 362 -8.04 18.67 13.33
CA GLY A 362 -9.42 19.15 13.35
C GLY A 362 -10.03 19.27 14.75
N ASN A 363 -9.51 18.51 15.72
CA ASN A 363 -10.04 18.48 17.07
C ASN A 363 -9.51 19.67 17.91
N PRO A 364 -10.40 20.55 18.43
CA PRO A 364 -10.03 21.71 19.24
C PRO A 364 -9.09 21.40 20.41
N ASP A 365 -9.24 20.24 21.05
CA ASP A 365 -8.45 19.82 22.22
C ASP A 365 -6.95 19.74 21.91
N PHE A 366 -6.62 19.48 20.65
CA PHE A 366 -5.24 19.35 20.18
C PHE A 366 -4.73 20.56 19.39
N THR A 367 -5.62 21.46 18.93
CA THR A 367 -5.23 22.64 18.14
C THR A 367 -4.26 23.57 18.89
N GLN A 368 -4.35 23.61 20.22
CA GLN A 368 -3.44 24.38 21.09
C GLN A 368 -1.97 23.93 21.00
N PHE A 369 -1.71 22.67 20.61
CA PHE A 369 -0.35 22.14 20.43
C PHE A 369 0.15 22.30 18.99
N GLY A 370 -0.74 22.65 18.05
CA GLY A 370 -0.44 22.92 16.65
C GLY A 370 -1.59 22.50 15.74
N THR A 371 -1.68 23.15 14.58
CA THR A 371 -2.77 22.93 13.61
C THR A 371 -2.45 21.84 12.58
N VAL A 372 -1.24 21.30 12.60
CA VAL A 372 -0.76 20.28 11.67
C VAL A 372 -0.02 19.19 12.43
N ALA A 373 -0.37 17.93 12.18
CA ALA A 373 0.26 16.77 12.78
C ALA A 373 1.20 16.07 11.80
N ASN A 374 2.41 15.71 12.29
CA ASN A 374 3.28 14.74 11.64
C ASN A 374 2.77 13.32 11.91
N ARG A 375 3.07 12.40 11.00
CA ARG A 375 2.46 11.05 10.96
C ARG A 375 3.48 10.02 10.51
N TYR A 376 3.53 8.92 11.24
CA TYR A 376 4.49 7.84 11.04
C TYR A 376 3.79 6.49 11.18
N LEU A 377 4.16 5.52 10.35
CA LEU A 377 3.72 4.14 10.46
C LEU A 377 4.94 3.24 10.49
N ASN A 378 5.16 2.51 11.57
CA ASN A 378 6.25 1.53 11.67
C ASN A 378 5.67 0.12 11.72
N GLY A 379 6.42 -0.83 11.19
CA GLY A 379 5.98 -2.21 11.12
C GLY A 379 7.13 -3.18 11.13
N HIS A 380 6.92 -4.33 11.76
CA HIS A 380 7.80 -5.48 11.63
C HIS A 380 6.99 -6.73 11.32
N ARG A 381 7.66 -7.72 10.70
CA ARG A 381 7.03 -8.92 10.19
C ARG A 381 7.97 -10.10 10.22
N VAL A 382 7.42 -11.25 10.60
CA VAL A 382 8.03 -12.56 10.40
C VAL A 382 7.24 -13.28 9.31
N SER A 383 7.95 -13.84 8.34
CA SER A 383 7.35 -14.64 7.28
C SER A 383 8.07 -15.98 7.16
N LEU A 384 7.31 -17.06 7.01
CA LEU A 384 7.80 -18.43 6.90
C LEU A 384 7.39 -19.02 5.56
N ASN A 385 8.27 -19.84 4.98
CA ASN A 385 8.01 -20.67 3.81
C ASN A 385 8.40 -22.11 4.13
N LEU A 386 7.40 -22.97 4.31
CA LEU A 386 7.57 -24.38 4.61
C LEU A 386 7.42 -25.18 3.32
N GLY A 387 8.55 -25.69 2.81
CA GLY A 387 8.59 -26.60 1.67
C GLY A 387 8.04 -26.03 0.36
N ASN A 388 8.05 -24.69 0.18
CA ASN A 388 7.51 -24.01 -1.00
C ASN A 388 6.01 -24.24 -1.23
N ARG A 389 5.28 -24.63 -0.16
CA ARG A 389 3.85 -24.96 -0.20
C ARG A 389 3.03 -24.20 0.83
N VAL A 390 3.63 -23.85 1.97
CA VAL A 390 2.93 -23.16 3.05
C VAL A 390 3.70 -21.89 3.37
N PHE A 391 3.13 -20.75 2.99
CA PHE A 391 3.66 -19.44 3.29
C PHE A 391 2.81 -18.82 4.39
N LEU A 392 3.45 -18.37 5.47
CA LEU A 392 2.77 -17.77 6.63
C LEU A 392 3.41 -16.43 6.95
N GLY A 393 2.60 -15.49 7.41
CA GLY A 393 3.02 -14.16 7.80
C GLY A 393 2.37 -13.68 9.08
N VAL A 394 3.15 -13.02 9.93
CA VAL A 394 2.64 -12.29 11.10
C VAL A 394 3.26 -10.90 11.11
N SER A 395 2.44 -9.87 11.30
CA SER A 395 2.85 -8.47 11.30
C SER A 395 2.25 -7.71 12.46
N GLU A 396 3.06 -6.85 13.08
CA GLU A 396 2.62 -5.83 14.02
C GLU A 396 3.02 -4.47 13.44
N VAL A 397 2.08 -3.53 13.42
CA VAL A 397 2.32 -2.16 12.97
C VAL A 397 1.81 -1.16 13.99
N VAL A 398 2.43 0.02 14.03
CA VAL A 398 2.02 1.13 14.88
C VAL A 398 1.97 2.42 14.08
N MET A 399 0.79 3.04 14.06
CA MET A 399 0.53 4.37 13.53
C MET A 399 0.59 5.38 14.68
N TYR A 400 1.42 6.39 14.56
CA TYR A 400 1.48 7.45 15.57
C TYR A 400 1.77 8.80 14.93
N GLY A 401 1.47 9.85 15.68
CA GLY A 401 1.61 11.20 15.20
C GLY A 401 1.19 12.22 16.24
N GLY A 402 1.20 13.48 15.82
CA GLY A 402 0.76 14.60 16.63
C GLY A 402 1.41 15.91 16.22
N PRO A 403 0.90 17.04 16.75
CA PRO A 403 1.56 18.33 16.63
C PRO A 403 2.98 18.27 17.20
N ASN A 404 3.97 18.74 16.43
CA ASN A 404 5.39 18.75 16.82
C ASN A 404 5.99 17.38 17.17
N ARG A 405 5.32 16.27 16.87
CA ARG A 405 5.84 14.92 17.11
C ARG A 405 6.84 14.53 16.02
N GLY A 406 7.94 13.89 16.42
CA GLY A 406 8.99 13.38 15.54
C GLY A 406 8.98 11.86 15.44
N TRP A 407 10.03 11.32 14.82
CA TRP A 407 10.33 9.89 14.92
C TRP A 407 10.72 9.50 16.35
N GLU A 408 10.24 8.37 16.82
CA GLU A 408 10.49 7.86 18.17
C GLU A 408 11.22 6.52 18.10
N LEU A 409 12.40 6.45 18.74
CA LEU A 409 13.25 5.26 18.67
C LEU A 409 12.57 3.99 19.21
N GLY A 410 11.64 4.14 20.17
CA GLY A 410 10.86 3.01 20.69
C GLY A 410 9.97 2.38 19.63
N PHE A 411 9.24 3.18 18.85
CA PHE A 411 8.44 2.69 17.72
C PHE A 411 9.27 2.37 16.46
N MET A 412 10.51 2.83 16.37
CA MET A 412 11.45 2.41 15.32
C MET A 412 12.29 1.18 15.71
N ASN A 413 12.04 0.56 16.85
CA ASN A 413 12.79 -0.61 17.25
C ASN A 413 12.27 -1.85 16.50
N PRO A 414 13.06 -2.51 15.61
CA PRO A 414 12.62 -3.68 14.88
C PRO A 414 12.28 -4.89 15.77
N ILE A 415 12.90 -4.97 16.95
CA ILE A 415 12.81 -6.14 17.84
C ILE A 415 11.78 -5.89 18.95
N GLY A 416 11.40 -4.62 19.16
CA GLY A 416 10.42 -4.24 20.16
C GLY A 416 9.02 -4.69 19.76
N ILE A 417 8.26 -5.22 20.72
CA ILE A 417 6.82 -5.45 20.57
C ILE A 417 6.13 -4.10 20.77
N TYR A 418 5.46 -3.59 19.74
CA TYR A 418 4.87 -2.26 19.79
C TYR A 418 3.80 -2.16 20.84
N TYR A 419 2.98 -3.20 21.01
CA TYR A 419 1.94 -3.21 22.04
C TYR A 419 2.54 -3.00 23.44
N ALA A 420 3.63 -3.71 23.75
CA ALA A 420 4.32 -3.57 25.03
C ALA A 420 4.90 -2.16 25.21
N HIS A 421 5.51 -1.58 24.16
CA HIS A 421 6.00 -0.21 24.23
C HIS A 421 4.86 0.81 24.43
N ASN A 422 3.72 0.61 23.74
CA ASN A 422 2.56 1.50 23.76
C ASN A 422 1.93 1.60 25.15
N VAL A 423 1.76 0.46 25.83
CA VAL A 423 1.22 0.40 27.20
C VAL A 423 2.13 1.13 28.19
N ASN A 424 3.44 1.05 28.01
CA ASN A 424 4.39 1.73 28.89
C ASN A 424 4.45 3.24 28.61
N VAL A 425 4.56 3.66 27.35
CA VAL A 425 4.67 5.09 26.99
C VAL A 425 3.42 5.88 27.37
N ARG A 426 2.24 5.26 27.37
CA ARG A 426 0.99 5.87 27.86
C ARG A 426 1.10 6.37 29.31
N SER A 427 1.91 5.71 30.13
CA SER A 427 2.08 6.04 31.56
C SER A 427 3.21 7.04 31.80
N GLU A 428 4.01 7.35 30.78
CA GLU A 428 5.14 8.27 30.89
C GLU A 428 4.68 9.74 30.84
N PRO A 429 5.28 10.64 31.63
CA PRO A 429 5.00 12.08 31.53
C PRO A 429 5.30 12.61 30.13
N GLY A 430 4.26 13.05 29.40
CA GLY A 430 4.39 13.53 28.03
C GLY A 430 4.55 12.43 26.98
N GLY A 431 4.49 11.15 27.38
CA GLY A 431 4.41 10.03 26.46
C GLY A 431 3.07 9.99 25.75
N ALA A 432 3.09 9.57 24.48
CA ALA A 432 1.90 9.46 23.66
C ALA A 432 1.88 8.08 22.98
N GLU A 433 0.80 7.35 23.19
CA GLU A 433 0.56 6.09 22.49
C GLU A 433 0.34 6.31 20.98
N GLY A 434 0.37 5.22 20.22
CA GLY A 434 -0.08 5.13 18.83
C GLY A 434 -1.21 4.11 18.67
N ASN A 435 -1.78 4.02 17.48
CA ASN A 435 -2.72 2.97 17.12
C ASN A 435 -1.97 1.73 16.60
N ILE A 436 -2.28 0.54 17.10
CA ILE A 436 -1.56 -0.70 16.76
C ILE A 436 -2.49 -1.63 16.01
N LEU A 437 -1.98 -2.22 14.92
CA LEU A 437 -2.69 -3.26 14.19
C LEU A 437 -1.85 -4.53 14.13
N LEU A 438 -2.50 -5.68 14.23
CA LEU A 438 -1.92 -7.00 14.02
C LEU A 438 -2.52 -7.64 12.77
N SER A 439 -1.68 -8.29 11.96
CA SER A 439 -2.15 -9.05 10.79
C SER A 439 -1.50 -10.43 10.73
N PHE A 440 -2.30 -11.42 10.34
CA PHE A 440 -1.89 -12.79 10.10
C PHE A 440 -2.32 -13.17 8.68
N ASP A 441 -1.42 -13.75 7.89
CA ASP A 441 -1.73 -14.16 6.52
C ASP A 441 -1.13 -15.53 6.18
N TRP A 442 -1.79 -16.20 5.24
CA TRP A 442 -1.40 -17.52 4.76
C TRP A 442 -1.61 -17.65 3.26
N ASP A 443 -0.71 -18.36 2.60
CA ASP A 443 -0.80 -18.72 1.18
C ASP A 443 -0.33 -20.17 0.99
N LEU A 444 -1.25 -21.03 0.54
CA LEU A 444 -1.15 -22.50 0.65
C LEU A 444 -1.32 -23.18 -0.71
N TYR A 445 -0.32 -23.97 -1.11
CA TYR A 445 -0.28 -24.77 -2.35
C TYR A 445 -0.21 -26.27 -2.01
N LEU A 446 -1.24 -26.77 -1.33
CA LEU A 446 -1.26 -28.14 -0.79
C LEU A 446 -1.55 -29.19 -1.87
N PHE A 447 -2.23 -28.80 -2.94
CA PHE A 447 -2.60 -29.65 -4.07
C PHE A 447 -2.14 -29.01 -5.38
N PRO A 448 -1.80 -29.80 -6.42
CA PRO A 448 -1.46 -29.25 -7.73
C PRO A 448 -2.59 -28.36 -8.25
N ASP A 449 -2.23 -27.20 -8.83
CA ASP A 449 -3.17 -26.25 -9.43
C ASP A 449 -4.10 -25.51 -8.46
N TRP A 450 -3.98 -25.73 -7.15
CA TRP A 450 -4.78 -25.02 -6.15
C TRP A 450 -3.92 -24.12 -5.28
N GLU A 451 -4.44 -22.93 -5.04
CA GLU A 451 -3.94 -22.00 -4.02
C GLU A 451 -5.11 -21.66 -3.09
N ILE A 452 -4.89 -21.75 -1.78
CA ILE A 452 -5.81 -21.28 -0.76
C ILE A 452 -5.09 -20.22 0.05
N TYR A 453 -5.66 -19.03 0.15
CA TYR A 453 -5.00 -17.91 0.79
C TYR A 453 -5.96 -17.10 1.66
N GLY A 454 -5.39 -16.31 2.55
CA GLY A 454 -6.17 -15.41 3.39
C GLY A 454 -5.32 -14.45 4.19
N GLU A 455 -6.00 -13.47 4.78
CA GLU A 455 -5.44 -12.45 5.65
C GLU A 455 -6.46 -12.12 6.74
N PHE A 456 -6.04 -12.04 7.99
CA PHE A 456 -6.86 -11.66 9.13
C PHE A 456 -6.21 -10.48 9.85
N LEU A 457 -6.94 -9.38 9.94
CA LEU A 457 -6.49 -8.12 10.55
C LEU A 457 -7.24 -7.88 11.85
N VAL A 458 -6.50 -7.47 12.87
CA VAL A 458 -7.00 -6.99 14.17
C VAL A 458 -6.52 -5.56 14.37
N ASP A 459 -7.46 -4.61 14.49
CA ASP A 459 -7.18 -3.20 14.81
C ASP A 459 -7.38 -3.00 16.32
N ASP A 460 -8.63 -3.09 16.78
CA ASP A 460 -9.00 -3.14 18.19
C ASP A 460 -9.87 -4.37 18.50
N PHE A 461 -9.55 -5.05 19.60
CA PHE A 461 -10.24 -6.26 20.05
C PHE A 461 -10.71 -6.07 21.49
N GLN A 462 -12.03 -5.88 21.65
CA GLN A 462 -12.64 -5.69 22.96
C GLN A 462 -12.76 -7.03 23.69
N ILE A 463 -11.98 -7.20 24.75
CA ILE A 463 -11.98 -8.40 25.61
C ILE A 463 -12.84 -8.17 26.87
N GLU A 464 -12.86 -6.94 27.38
CA GLU A 464 -13.58 -6.57 28.60
C GLU A 464 -14.94 -5.93 28.28
N LYS A 465 -15.88 -5.97 29.23
CA LYS A 465 -17.20 -5.31 29.14
C LYS A 465 -17.56 -4.69 30.50
N LYS A 466 -16.74 -3.77 30.98
CA LYS A 466 -16.89 -3.15 32.32
C LYS A 466 -17.43 -1.73 32.24
N THR A 467 -17.16 -1.02 31.15
CA THR A 467 -17.64 0.34 30.88
C THR A 467 -18.44 0.39 29.58
N VAL A 468 -19.27 1.43 29.41
CA VAL A 468 -20.02 1.63 28.16
C VAL A 468 -19.07 1.78 26.96
N GLY A 469 -17.87 2.34 27.18
CA GLY A 469 -16.82 2.39 26.16
C GLY A 469 -16.37 1.01 25.67
N ASP A 470 -16.41 0.01 26.55
CA ASP A 470 -16.02 -1.37 26.23
C ASP A 470 -17.12 -2.13 25.45
N LEU A 471 -18.29 -1.50 25.20
CA LEU A 471 -19.33 -2.05 24.34
C LEU A 471 -19.03 -1.83 22.85
N GLU A 472 -17.94 -1.13 22.52
CA GLU A 472 -17.46 -0.96 21.16
C GLU A 472 -17.34 -2.31 20.43
N PRO A 473 -17.90 -2.48 19.22
CA PRO A 473 -17.71 -3.71 18.45
C PRO A 473 -16.26 -3.90 18.02
N ASN A 474 -15.81 -5.16 17.99
CA ASN A 474 -14.47 -5.51 17.50
C ASN A 474 -14.21 -4.99 16.07
N GLU A 475 -13.03 -4.41 15.89
CA GLU A 475 -12.55 -3.87 14.63
C GLU A 475 -11.64 -4.89 13.93
N LEU A 476 -12.24 -5.65 13.00
CA LEU A 476 -11.60 -6.80 12.36
C LEU A 476 -11.72 -6.75 10.85
N GLY A 477 -10.73 -7.33 10.16
CA GLY A 477 -10.77 -7.59 8.73
C GLY A 477 -10.48 -9.07 8.41
N LEU A 478 -11.10 -9.59 7.35
CA LEU A 478 -10.85 -10.92 6.81
C LEU A 478 -10.79 -10.89 5.28
N ILE A 479 -9.78 -11.52 4.71
CA ILE A 479 -9.74 -11.97 3.32
C ILE A 479 -9.63 -13.48 3.34
N ALA A 480 -10.45 -14.16 2.53
CA ALA A 480 -10.34 -15.58 2.27
C ALA A 480 -10.56 -15.83 0.78
N GLY A 481 -9.64 -16.53 0.12
CA GLY A 481 -9.75 -16.77 -1.30
C GLY A 481 -9.11 -18.07 -1.76
N VAL A 482 -9.48 -18.45 -2.97
CA VAL A 482 -9.00 -19.66 -3.64
C VAL A 482 -8.71 -19.35 -5.10
N ASN A 483 -7.59 -19.85 -5.60
CA ASN A 483 -7.30 -19.94 -7.03
C ASN A 483 -7.26 -21.40 -7.46
N TRP A 484 -7.88 -21.68 -8.60
CA TRP A 484 -7.85 -22.98 -9.26
C TRP A 484 -7.38 -22.81 -10.69
N ALA A 485 -6.13 -23.20 -10.94
CA ALA A 485 -5.58 -23.25 -12.27
C ALA A 485 -5.99 -24.54 -12.99
N ARG A 486 -5.96 -24.50 -14.32
CA ARG A 486 -6.31 -25.63 -15.18
C ARG A 486 -7.67 -26.28 -14.83
N PRO A 487 -8.75 -25.51 -14.62
CA PRO A 487 -10.05 -26.05 -14.28
C PRO A 487 -10.51 -27.03 -15.37
N LEU A 488 -11.01 -28.20 -14.96
CA LEU A 488 -11.43 -29.27 -15.88
C LEU A 488 -10.32 -29.72 -16.87
N GLY A 489 -9.04 -29.51 -16.55
CA GLY A 489 -7.92 -29.84 -17.42
C GLY A 489 -7.60 -28.80 -18.49
N LEU A 490 -8.28 -27.64 -18.51
CA LEU A 490 -8.06 -26.58 -19.49
C LEU A 490 -6.78 -25.77 -19.20
N VAL A 491 -5.70 -26.08 -19.91
CA VAL A 491 -4.47 -25.28 -19.90
C VAL A 491 -4.78 -23.82 -20.25
N GLY A 492 -4.19 -22.89 -19.49
CA GLY A 492 -4.43 -21.46 -19.62
C GLY A 492 -5.67 -20.95 -18.87
N GLY A 493 -6.45 -21.82 -18.21
CA GLY A 493 -7.59 -21.44 -17.38
C GLY A 493 -7.21 -21.16 -15.92
N LEU A 494 -7.81 -20.12 -15.34
CA LEU A 494 -7.70 -19.76 -13.93
C LEU A 494 -9.05 -19.30 -13.39
N VAL A 495 -9.54 -19.94 -12.34
CA VAL A 495 -10.70 -19.48 -11.56
C VAL A 495 -10.21 -18.88 -10.25
N ASN A 496 -10.71 -17.71 -9.90
CA ASN A 496 -10.48 -17.07 -8.62
C ASN A 496 -11.83 -16.80 -7.94
N VAL A 497 -11.92 -17.06 -6.63
CA VAL A 497 -13.02 -16.61 -5.78
C VAL A 497 -12.42 -16.04 -4.50
N GLU A 498 -12.84 -14.83 -4.13
CA GLU A 498 -12.37 -14.13 -2.94
C GLU A 498 -13.53 -13.50 -2.18
N TYR A 499 -13.59 -13.77 -0.88
CA TYR A 499 -14.42 -13.07 0.09
C TYR A 499 -13.58 -12.09 0.88
N VAL A 500 -14.10 -10.87 1.06
CA VAL A 500 -13.48 -9.84 1.90
C VAL A 500 -14.52 -9.27 2.84
N GLN A 501 -14.13 -9.06 4.08
CA GLN A 501 -14.91 -8.36 5.09
C GLN A 501 -14.02 -7.39 5.84
N VAL A 502 -14.49 -6.15 6.03
CA VAL A 502 -13.89 -5.21 6.98
C VAL A 502 -15.02 -4.65 7.84
N ARG A 503 -14.94 -4.87 9.15
CA ARG A 503 -15.97 -4.43 10.10
C ARG A 503 -16.09 -2.91 10.14
N ASN A 504 -17.17 -2.45 10.76
CA ASN A 504 -17.34 -1.03 11.03
C ASN A 504 -16.21 -0.53 11.93
N ARG A 505 -15.89 0.76 11.82
CA ARG A 505 -14.86 1.50 12.58
C ARG A 505 -13.39 1.11 12.34
N THR A 506 -13.07 -0.11 11.90
CA THR A 506 -11.71 -0.51 11.48
C THR A 506 -11.02 0.57 10.64
N TYR A 507 -9.74 0.82 10.89
CA TYR A 507 -8.90 1.89 10.34
C TYR A 507 -9.20 3.31 10.82
N ASN A 508 -10.24 3.52 11.62
CA ASN A 508 -10.69 4.83 12.07
C ASN A 508 -10.40 5.03 13.56
N VAL A 509 -10.38 6.29 14.00
CA VAL A 509 -10.13 6.66 15.40
C VAL A 509 -10.96 7.88 15.77
N ALA A 510 -11.39 7.95 17.03
CA ALA A 510 -12.29 9.00 17.50
C ALA A 510 -11.67 10.40 17.56
N LEU A 511 -10.54 10.54 18.26
CA LEU A 511 -10.02 11.85 18.66
C LEU A 511 -8.78 12.30 17.86
N ARG A 512 -7.93 11.35 17.48
CA ARG A 512 -6.59 11.59 16.94
C ARG A 512 -6.59 11.46 15.42
N ASP A 513 -7.02 12.49 14.70
CA ASP A 513 -7.14 12.46 13.21
C ASP A 513 -5.85 12.03 12.47
N TRP A 514 -4.68 12.16 13.11
CA TRP A 514 -3.39 11.73 12.59
C TRP A 514 -3.16 10.21 12.70
N GLU A 515 -4.02 9.47 13.39
CA GLU A 515 -3.97 8.00 13.48
C GLU A 515 -4.94 7.28 12.54
N LYS A 516 -5.87 8.00 11.90
CA LYS A 516 -6.69 7.44 10.81
C LYS A 516 -5.80 6.77 9.76
N TYR A 517 -6.13 5.56 9.32
CA TYR A 517 -5.26 4.73 8.49
C TYR A 517 -5.24 5.15 7.00
N LEU A 518 -4.92 6.43 6.77
CA LEU A 518 -4.94 7.11 5.48
C LEU A 518 -3.55 7.64 5.10
N HIS A 519 -3.19 7.51 3.84
CA HIS A 519 -2.04 8.16 3.23
C HIS A 519 -2.47 8.85 1.92
N ARG A 520 -2.24 10.16 1.84
CA ARG A 520 -2.61 11.04 0.71
C ARG A 520 -4.08 10.84 0.31
N ASN A 521 -4.96 10.94 1.31
CA ASN A 521 -6.41 10.77 1.18
C ASN A 521 -6.87 9.39 0.67
N ARG A 522 -6.01 8.36 0.74
CA ARG A 522 -6.35 6.97 0.42
C ARG A 522 -6.13 6.07 1.61
N VAL A 523 -6.96 5.04 1.75
CA VAL A 523 -6.80 3.99 2.77
C VAL A 523 -5.50 3.22 2.48
N ILE A 524 -4.66 3.07 3.51
CA ILE A 524 -3.40 2.32 3.43
C ILE A 524 -3.69 0.82 3.28
N GLY A 525 -4.69 0.33 4.01
CA GLY A 525 -5.26 -1.01 3.90
C GLY A 525 -6.21 -1.17 2.71
N TYR A 526 -7.28 -1.94 2.89
CA TYR A 526 -8.17 -2.31 1.79
C TYR A 526 -8.89 -1.11 1.16
N ALA A 527 -9.02 -1.11 -0.18
CA ALA A 527 -9.41 0.08 -0.95
C ALA A 527 -10.82 0.61 -0.68
N LEU A 528 -11.76 -0.27 -0.34
CA LEU A 528 -13.13 0.10 0.03
C LEU A 528 -13.22 0.71 1.45
N GLY A 529 -12.12 0.70 2.22
CA GLY A 529 -12.07 1.22 3.57
C GLY A 529 -12.62 0.22 4.57
N ASN A 530 -13.70 0.60 5.25
CA ASN A 530 -14.31 -0.18 6.32
C ASN A 530 -15.82 -0.33 6.12
N ASN A 531 -16.47 -1.07 7.02
CA ASN A 531 -17.91 -1.31 7.02
C ASN A 531 -18.45 -1.96 5.73
N PHE A 532 -17.82 -3.05 5.28
CA PHE A 532 -18.21 -3.70 4.03
C PHE A 532 -17.90 -5.18 3.97
N GLU A 533 -18.66 -5.88 3.13
CA GLU A 533 -18.31 -7.21 2.65
C GLU A 533 -18.36 -7.27 1.13
N ARG A 534 -17.54 -8.16 0.57
CA ARG A 534 -17.38 -8.32 -0.87
C ARG A 534 -17.20 -9.79 -1.23
N TRP A 535 -17.88 -10.23 -2.28
CA TRP A 535 -17.59 -11.46 -3.00
C TRP A 535 -17.14 -11.12 -4.41
N GLN A 536 -15.92 -11.50 -4.77
CA GLN A 536 -15.46 -11.45 -6.15
C GLN A 536 -15.26 -12.87 -6.67
N GLY A 537 -15.76 -13.14 -7.88
CA GLY A 537 -15.41 -14.31 -8.66
C GLY A 537 -14.88 -13.91 -10.02
N SER A 538 -13.80 -14.53 -10.49
CA SER A 538 -13.33 -14.32 -11.85
C SER A 538 -12.85 -15.59 -12.54
N VAL A 539 -13.01 -15.62 -13.87
CA VAL A 539 -12.52 -16.67 -14.75
C VAL A 539 -11.62 -16.02 -15.78
N THR A 540 -10.34 -16.35 -15.76
CA THR A 540 -9.38 -15.93 -16.77
C THR A 540 -9.05 -17.11 -17.67
N TYR A 541 -9.06 -16.89 -18.98
CA TYR A 541 -8.59 -17.86 -19.96
C TYR A 541 -7.58 -17.21 -20.91
N TRP A 542 -6.38 -17.77 -20.96
CA TRP A 542 -5.38 -17.41 -21.94
C TRP A 542 -5.74 -18.07 -23.28
N LEU A 543 -6.17 -17.28 -24.26
CA LEU A 543 -6.42 -17.75 -25.62
C LEU A 543 -5.11 -18.06 -26.35
N ARG A 544 -4.07 -17.30 -26.01
CA ARG A 544 -2.69 -17.43 -26.46
C ARG A 544 -1.75 -17.00 -25.32
N PRO A 545 -0.45 -17.32 -25.36
CA PRO A 545 0.51 -16.87 -24.34
C PRO A 545 0.57 -15.35 -24.15
N ASP A 546 0.19 -14.59 -25.18
CA ASP A 546 0.21 -13.13 -25.23
C ASP A 546 -1.19 -12.50 -25.13
N ALA A 547 -2.26 -13.30 -25.02
CA ALA A 547 -3.64 -12.81 -25.02
C ALA A 547 -4.54 -13.59 -24.04
N SER A 548 -5.27 -12.88 -23.19
CA SER A 548 -6.27 -13.47 -22.28
C SER A 548 -7.60 -12.72 -22.29
N LEU A 549 -8.65 -13.43 -21.91
CA LEU A 549 -9.95 -12.89 -21.55
C LEU A 549 -10.21 -13.18 -20.08
N ARG A 550 -10.78 -12.22 -19.35
CA ARG A 550 -11.21 -12.34 -17.96
C ARG A 550 -12.67 -11.94 -17.84
N LEU A 551 -13.50 -12.84 -17.34
CA LEU A 551 -14.85 -12.55 -16.86
C LEU A 551 -14.79 -12.33 -15.36
N VAL A 552 -15.44 -11.30 -14.83
CA VAL A 552 -15.52 -11.06 -13.37
C VAL A 552 -16.94 -10.71 -12.96
N VAL A 553 -17.32 -11.22 -11.80
CA VAL A 553 -18.53 -10.89 -11.05
C VAL A 553 -18.08 -10.34 -9.71
N ASP A 554 -18.65 -9.21 -9.31
CA ASP A 554 -18.30 -8.54 -8.07
C ASP A 554 -19.57 -8.09 -7.34
N LEU A 555 -19.71 -8.52 -6.10
CA LEU A 555 -20.86 -8.27 -5.24
C LEU A 555 -20.35 -7.56 -3.99
N VAL A 556 -20.78 -6.32 -3.75
CA VAL A 556 -20.37 -5.55 -2.57
C VAL A 556 -21.60 -5.15 -1.78
N ARG A 557 -21.57 -5.36 -0.46
CA ARG A 557 -22.47 -4.71 0.49
C ARG A 557 -21.64 -3.74 1.31
N GLN A 558 -21.98 -2.46 1.24
CA GLN A 558 -21.28 -1.39 1.91
C GLN A 558 -22.23 -0.67 2.85
N GLY A 559 -21.87 -0.58 4.12
CA GLY A 559 -22.57 0.24 5.10
C GLY A 559 -22.08 1.69 5.10
N GLU A 560 -22.73 2.54 5.89
CA GLU A 560 -22.46 3.98 5.97
C GLU A 560 -21.12 4.31 6.68
N GLY A 561 -20.62 5.51 6.41
CA GLY A 561 -19.38 6.01 7.00
C GLY A 561 -18.15 5.77 6.12
N SER A 562 -17.00 6.21 6.62
CA SER A 562 -15.70 5.99 5.97
C SER A 562 -14.56 6.22 6.95
N VAL A 563 -13.39 5.69 6.62
CA VAL A 563 -12.13 5.93 7.36
C VAL A 563 -11.78 7.42 7.47
N ALA A 564 -12.16 8.24 6.48
CA ALA A 564 -11.91 9.68 6.53
C ALA A 564 -12.93 10.44 7.39
N GLY A 565 -14.14 9.88 7.52
CA GLY A 565 -15.27 10.47 8.20
C GLY A 565 -15.13 10.51 9.73
N PRO A 566 -16.17 11.01 10.41
CA PRO A 566 -16.24 10.93 11.87
C PRO A 566 -16.25 9.46 12.32
N PHE A 567 -15.70 9.22 13.50
CA PHE A 567 -15.81 7.93 14.16
C PHE A 567 -17.24 7.72 14.65
N ASN A 568 -17.81 6.54 14.40
CA ASN A 568 -19.16 6.23 14.86
C ASN A 568 -19.13 5.84 16.33
N THR A 569 -19.94 6.51 17.17
CA THR A 569 -19.99 6.28 18.62
C THR A 569 -21.37 5.78 19.07
N ASP A 570 -22.15 5.13 18.21
CA ASP A 570 -23.54 4.78 18.53
C ASP A 570 -23.64 3.78 19.70
N PHE A 571 -22.60 2.97 19.91
CA PHE A 571 -22.46 2.09 21.08
C PHE A 571 -22.45 2.83 22.42
N MET A 572 -22.09 4.11 22.43
CA MET A 572 -22.12 4.95 23.63
C MET A 572 -23.54 5.28 24.11
N ASN A 573 -24.55 5.06 23.25
CA ASN A 573 -25.95 5.28 23.60
C ASN A 573 -26.59 4.05 24.29
N ALA A 574 -25.88 2.91 24.34
CA ALA A 574 -26.35 1.69 25.00
C ALA A 574 -26.02 1.68 26.50
N THR A 575 -26.73 0.86 27.27
CA THR A 575 -26.39 0.57 28.67
C THR A 575 -25.58 -0.72 28.80
N LEU A 576 -24.82 -0.86 29.90
CA LEU A 576 -24.05 -2.08 30.18
C LEU A 576 -24.92 -3.34 30.31
N GLU A 577 -26.15 -3.18 30.79
CA GLU A 577 -27.09 -4.28 31.00
C GLU A 577 -27.68 -4.78 29.68
N GLU A 578 -28.00 -3.85 28.77
CA GLU A 578 -28.51 -4.16 27.43
C GLU A 578 -27.39 -4.69 26.51
N GLY A 579 -26.17 -4.20 26.70
CA GLY A 579 -25.07 -4.41 25.77
C GLY A 579 -25.28 -3.66 24.45
N TYR A 580 -24.37 -3.88 23.50
CA TYR A 580 -24.48 -3.30 22.17
C TYR A 580 -24.24 -4.38 21.12
N ASP A 581 -25.12 -4.41 20.11
CA ASP A 581 -24.99 -5.20 18.89
C ASP A 581 -25.46 -4.35 17.71
N GLU A 582 -24.81 -4.52 16.58
CA GLU A 582 -25.12 -3.73 15.38
C GLU A 582 -25.17 -4.62 14.13
N PRO A 583 -26.09 -4.35 13.19
CA PRO A 583 -26.14 -5.11 11.96
C PRO A 583 -24.87 -4.87 11.13
N PHE A 584 -24.47 -5.90 10.37
CA PHE A 584 -23.33 -5.82 9.48
C PHE A 584 -23.74 -6.06 8.02
N PRO A 585 -23.34 -5.17 7.08
CA PRO A 585 -22.78 -3.83 7.30
C PRO A 585 -23.74 -2.88 8.04
N PHE A 586 -23.18 -1.86 8.70
CA PHE A 586 -23.90 -0.89 9.54
C PHE A 586 -24.52 0.26 8.71
N GLY A 587 -25.71 0.74 9.10
CA GLY A 587 -26.41 1.85 8.45
C GLY A 587 -27.17 1.45 7.18
N VAL A 588 -27.53 2.41 6.34
CA VAL A 588 -28.20 2.13 5.04
C VAL A 588 -27.22 1.42 4.10
N VAL A 589 -27.43 0.13 3.88
CA VAL A 589 -26.51 -0.69 3.08
C VAL A 589 -26.69 -0.42 1.58
N GLU A 590 -25.65 0.09 0.95
CA GLU A 590 -25.48 0.15 -0.51
C GLU A 590 -25.10 -1.24 -1.02
N ARG A 591 -25.77 -1.71 -2.08
CA ARG A 591 -25.57 -3.05 -2.65
C ARG A 591 -25.14 -2.90 -4.10
N THR A 592 -23.91 -3.29 -4.41
CA THR A 592 -23.36 -3.20 -5.77
C THR A 592 -23.25 -4.59 -6.38
N PHE A 593 -23.85 -4.76 -7.55
CA PHE A 593 -23.62 -5.87 -8.47
C PHE A 593 -22.82 -5.35 -9.66
N GLN A 594 -21.72 -6.01 -10.01
CA GLN A 594 -20.96 -5.69 -11.21
C GLN A 594 -20.60 -6.96 -11.98
N LEU A 595 -20.82 -6.91 -13.29
CA LEU A 595 -20.43 -7.94 -14.23
C LEU A 595 -19.55 -7.31 -15.29
N GLY A 596 -18.41 -7.92 -15.63
CA GLY A 596 -17.68 -7.43 -16.78
C GLY A 596 -16.68 -8.38 -17.39
N VAL A 597 -16.25 -7.99 -18.59
CA VAL A 597 -15.31 -8.74 -19.42
C VAL A 597 -14.13 -7.83 -19.72
N GLU A 598 -12.92 -8.34 -19.50
CA GLU A 598 -11.66 -7.69 -19.86
C GLU A 598 -10.88 -8.58 -20.83
N GLY A 599 -10.38 -8.00 -21.92
CA GLY A 599 -9.35 -8.57 -22.76
C GLY A 599 -7.99 -7.94 -22.50
N PHE A 600 -6.95 -8.76 -22.50
CA PHE A 600 -5.54 -8.36 -22.45
C PHE A 600 -4.82 -8.91 -23.67
N TYR A 601 -4.00 -8.10 -24.33
CA TYR A 601 -3.21 -8.50 -25.49
C TYR A 601 -1.84 -7.83 -25.53
N ARG A 602 -0.79 -8.62 -25.82
CA ARG A 602 0.58 -8.16 -26.04
C ARG A 602 1.01 -8.35 -27.49
N PRO A 603 0.68 -7.41 -28.39
CA PRO A 603 1.08 -7.50 -29.79
C PRO A 603 2.60 -7.40 -29.99
N HIS A 604 3.33 -6.88 -29.00
CA HIS A 604 4.76 -6.66 -29.08
C HIS A 604 5.41 -6.82 -27.69
N PRO A 605 6.68 -7.25 -27.57
CA PRO A 605 7.37 -7.34 -26.27
C PRO A 605 7.39 -6.04 -25.46
N LEU A 606 7.29 -4.90 -26.13
CA LEU A 606 7.31 -3.57 -25.52
C LEU A 606 5.92 -2.93 -25.36
N ALA A 607 4.84 -3.61 -25.75
CA ALA A 607 3.51 -3.03 -25.70
C ALA A 607 2.46 -4.02 -25.18
N ASN A 608 1.48 -3.50 -24.47
CA ASN A 608 0.29 -4.24 -24.12
C ASN A 608 -0.95 -3.36 -24.21
N ILE A 609 -2.09 -4.00 -24.43
CA ILE A 609 -3.40 -3.38 -24.57
C ILE A 609 -4.34 -4.11 -23.62
N THR A 610 -5.13 -3.36 -22.86
CA THR A 610 -6.32 -3.90 -22.21
C THR A 610 -7.56 -3.21 -22.73
N ALA A 611 -8.67 -3.93 -22.80
CA ALA A 611 -9.97 -3.38 -23.11
C ALA A 611 -11.01 -4.09 -22.27
N GLY A 612 -11.99 -3.37 -21.73
CA GLY A 612 -13.02 -3.95 -20.89
C GLY A 612 -14.36 -3.25 -21.02
N VAL A 613 -15.42 -4.03 -20.80
CA VAL A 613 -16.81 -3.57 -20.71
C VAL A 613 -17.43 -4.13 -19.45
N GLY A 614 -18.12 -3.27 -18.71
CA GLY A 614 -18.78 -3.61 -17.46
C GLY A 614 -20.21 -3.12 -17.40
N LEU A 615 -21.04 -3.87 -16.71
CA LEU A 615 -22.34 -3.46 -16.21
C LEU A 615 -22.22 -3.31 -14.69
N ILE A 616 -22.72 -2.22 -14.15
CA ILE A 616 -22.82 -2.00 -12.71
C ILE A 616 -24.26 -1.65 -12.38
N ASP A 617 -24.76 -2.22 -11.29
CA ASP A 617 -26.05 -1.94 -10.69
C ASP A 617 -25.86 -1.74 -9.20
N ILE A 618 -26.42 -0.66 -8.66
CA ILE A 618 -26.24 -0.23 -7.29
C ILE A 618 -27.61 0.07 -6.70
N GLY A 619 -28.02 -0.74 -5.72
CA GLY A 619 -29.18 -0.47 -4.89
C GLY A 619 -28.81 0.37 -3.67
N ASN A 620 -29.70 1.26 -3.25
CA ASN A 620 -29.44 2.26 -2.19
C ASN A 620 -28.21 3.14 -2.47
N TYR A 621 -28.05 3.59 -3.70
CA TYR A 621 -26.95 4.43 -4.17
C TYR A 621 -26.73 5.64 -3.27
N ARG A 622 -25.47 5.84 -2.86
CA ARG A 622 -25.00 6.84 -1.90
C ARG A 622 -25.68 6.71 -0.54
N HIS A 623 -25.96 5.49 -0.12
CA HIS A 623 -26.64 5.17 1.15
C HIS A 623 -28.01 5.84 1.29
N ARG A 624 -28.73 6.03 0.18
CA ARG A 624 -30.09 6.58 0.18
C ARG A 624 -31.08 5.47 -0.10
N GLU A 625 -31.94 5.18 0.87
CA GLU A 625 -32.90 4.09 0.76
C GLU A 625 -33.81 4.25 -0.47
N GLY A 626 -33.92 3.19 -1.28
CA GLY A 626 -34.72 3.16 -2.50
C GLY A 626 -34.15 3.95 -3.69
N ALA A 627 -32.96 4.54 -3.57
CA ALA A 627 -32.28 5.15 -4.71
C ALA A 627 -31.46 4.08 -5.44
N ASP A 628 -31.80 3.78 -6.69
CA ASP A 628 -31.06 2.81 -7.51
C ASP A 628 -30.27 3.51 -8.62
N PHE A 629 -29.14 2.93 -9.00
CA PHE A 629 -28.25 3.44 -10.04
C PHE A 629 -27.67 2.30 -10.87
N SER A 630 -27.72 2.41 -12.19
CA SER A 630 -27.07 1.45 -13.09
C SER A 630 -26.26 2.16 -14.16
N ASP A 631 -25.10 1.61 -14.50
CA ASP A 631 -24.22 2.16 -15.53
C ASP A 631 -23.55 1.06 -16.38
N VAL A 632 -23.06 1.46 -17.55
CA VAL A 632 -22.19 0.68 -18.42
C VAL A 632 -20.83 1.37 -18.45
N THR A 633 -19.79 0.65 -18.04
CA THR A 633 -18.43 1.15 -18.05
C THR A 633 -17.67 0.61 -19.25
N LEU A 634 -17.00 1.48 -19.99
CA LEU A 634 -16.08 1.10 -21.07
C LEU A 634 -14.69 1.57 -20.70
N ARG A 635 -13.70 0.71 -20.88
CA ARG A 635 -12.29 1.05 -20.70
C ARG A 635 -11.42 0.48 -21.80
N ALA A 636 -10.43 1.24 -22.19
CA ALA A 636 -9.31 0.75 -22.98
C ALA A 636 -8.03 1.37 -22.42
N SER A 637 -6.98 0.58 -22.28
CA SER A 637 -5.66 1.05 -21.92
C SER A 637 -4.61 0.56 -22.91
N VAL A 638 -3.59 1.39 -23.14
CA VAL A 638 -2.41 1.04 -23.91
C VAL A 638 -1.20 1.35 -23.06
N TRP A 639 -0.27 0.40 -22.99
CA TRP A 639 1.02 0.53 -22.35
C TRP A 639 2.12 0.36 -23.39
N VAL A 640 3.09 1.26 -23.39
CA VAL A 640 4.29 1.15 -24.23
C VAL A 640 5.51 1.43 -23.38
N GLN A 641 6.50 0.54 -23.38
CA GLN A 641 7.75 0.69 -22.63
C GLN A 641 8.97 0.78 -23.55
N TRP A 642 9.97 1.56 -23.15
CA TRP A 642 11.24 1.67 -23.85
C TRP A 642 12.35 1.92 -22.86
N SER A 643 13.59 1.70 -23.30
CA SER A 643 14.76 1.83 -22.45
C SER A 643 16.04 1.65 -23.24
N ARG A 644 17.18 1.85 -22.59
CA ARG A 644 18.51 1.54 -23.12
C ARG A 644 19.43 1.27 -21.94
N LEU A 645 20.26 0.24 -22.07
CA LEU A 645 21.33 -0.04 -21.12
C LEU A 645 22.63 0.57 -21.67
N TRP A 646 23.30 1.38 -20.86
CA TRP A 646 24.65 1.84 -21.13
C TRP A 646 25.62 1.20 -20.14
N SER A 647 26.65 0.56 -20.70
CA SER A 647 27.86 0.12 -20.01
C SER A 647 29.03 0.88 -20.61
N ARG A 648 29.93 1.40 -19.77
CA ARG A 648 31.26 1.83 -20.22
C ARG A 648 32.17 0.63 -20.40
#